data_AF-A0A7R9Q7T3-F1
#
_entry.id   AF-A0A7R9Q7T3-F1
#
_cell.length_a   1.000
_cell.length_b   1.000
_cell.length_c   1.000
_cell.angle_alpha   90.00
_cell.angle_beta   90.00
_cell.angle_gamma   90.00
#
_symmetry.space_group_name_H-M   'P 1'
#
loop_
_entity.id
_entity.type
_entity.pdbx_description
1 polymer ?
#
loop_
_entity_poly.entity_id
_entity_poly.type
_entity_poly.pdbx_seq_one_letter_code
_entity_poly.pdbx_strand_id
1 'polypeptide(L)'
;MSSDIEMDSICKQMQEKALNATKCSLAIRSWDHNYLNTSHKFNQILKHENNECLEMLSSLIQNEYKGKRIEKMVVDEDKSDLITELNDNIFDKIGNYLDEALGLKQKEADLVLATVGADNKTSVNSCTTSSWNRHIIRAKRGVNCKLLSAKVVERSQMRFKDKIDNSNHPFVPIIKEKANSIRPLAILPEKTELGFDSYSHPYEVEIEKFEPKEHFLQIEIPEFPKPLSETPFKYITTIEDLIELCKDLKTCDVIAVDLEHHSYRTFQGFTCLMQISTKTCDYVIDTIELRSELNLLNEVFTCASILKVFHGADMDVVWLQRDFGIYIVNLFDTFHASKLLDFSHLSLSFLLKHYCNLEADKQFQLADWRIRPLTPELLKYAREDTHYLIFIYTQMKNQLIAAGNNEKNLLKAVFERSKNVCLKKYEKPLHNSESYRSLLKKCKVNFNSRQMFALKELYDWRDRMARNEDESTGYVLPNHMLLHMAEVLPREQQGILASCNPVPPLVKQQLNEIHLIILKARDRPITKSDEKVTKQSNIDRFANRVIDLDEQIDSKHDKFAADSDINTKPLIEQFEDKEFCELQESANEEPLKKCSQFIDFFNNKTQPIRCKTVENISSSFISQFERYNLTIGRQNDIKPEENGKIADKVMKKLKK
;
A
#
# COMPACT_ATOMS: atom_id res chain seq x y z
N MET A 1 14.80 18.25 -10.60
CA MET A 1 15.61 18.99 -11.59
C MET A 1 16.92 18.29 -11.94
N SER A 2 17.83 17.98 -10.99
CA SER A 2 19.07 17.25 -11.34
C SER A 2 18.86 15.76 -11.67
N SER A 3 17.85 15.11 -11.07
CA SER A 3 17.49 13.71 -11.32
C SER A 3 16.86 13.47 -12.71
N ASP A 4 16.08 14.44 -13.17
CA ASP A 4 15.25 14.29 -14.38
C ASP A 4 16.11 14.36 -15.65
N ILE A 5 17.17 15.18 -15.60
CA ILE A 5 18.17 15.31 -16.67
C ILE A 5 19.00 14.02 -16.84
N GLU A 6 19.22 13.29 -15.74
CA GLU A 6 19.98 12.04 -15.74
C GLU A 6 19.15 10.88 -16.31
N MET A 7 17.85 10.83 -15.99
CA MET A 7 16.92 9.85 -16.55
C MET A 7 16.71 10.00 -18.06
N ASP A 8 16.56 11.23 -18.57
CA ASP A 8 16.41 11.47 -20.00
C ASP A 8 17.63 11.01 -20.82
N SER A 9 18.82 11.20 -20.26
CA SER A 9 20.08 10.76 -20.88
C SER A 9 20.15 9.23 -20.95
N ILE A 10 19.79 8.54 -19.86
CA ILE A 10 19.73 7.08 -19.80
C ILE A 10 18.70 6.54 -20.79
N CYS A 11 17.49 7.13 -20.83
CA CYS A 11 16.43 6.73 -21.75
C CYS A 11 16.87 6.83 -23.22
N LYS A 12 17.56 7.91 -23.61
CA LYS A 12 18.10 8.05 -24.98
C LYS A 12 19.12 6.97 -25.33
N GLN A 13 20.04 6.67 -24.41
CA GLN A 13 21.04 5.60 -24.62
C GLN A 13 20.38 4.22 -24.74
N MET A 14 19.34 3.96 -23.95
CA MET A 14 18.58 2.70 -24.02
C MET A 14 17.82 2.57 -25.35
N GLN A 15 17.17 3.64 -25.81
CA GLN A 15 16.45 3.65 -27.09
C GLN A 15 17.37 3.40 -28.28
N GLU A 16 18.56 4.00 -28.30
CA GLU A 16 19.53 3.78 -29.38
C GLU A 16 20.01 2.32 -29.44
N LYS A 17 20.32 1.73 -28.28
CA LYS A 17 20.70 0.31 -28.19
C LYS A 17 19.56 -0.62 -28.61
N ALA A 18 18.33 -0.35 -28.17
CA ALA A 18 17.15 -1.12 -28.55
C ALA A 18 16.88 -1.04 -30.07
N LEU A 19 17.01 0.15 -30.67
CA LEU A 19 16.89 0.35 -32.11
C LEU A 19 17.93 -0.46 -32.88
N ASN A 20 19.19 -0.45 -32.44
CA ASN A 20 20.26 -1.21 -33.07
C ASN A 20 20.02 -2.73 -32.96
N ALA A 21 19.59 -3.22 -31.79
CA ALA A 21 19.20 -4.61 -31.62
C ALA A 21 18.04 -5.03 -32.56
N THR A 22 17.05 -4.15 -32.72
CA THR A 22 15.90 -4.38 -33.60
C THR A 22 16.32 -4.45 -35.07
N LYS A 23 17.22 -3.56 -35.50
CA LYS A 23 17.81 -3.60 -36.85
C LYS A 23 18.57 -4.90 -37.10
N CYS A 24 19.37 -5.36 -36.14
CA CYS A 24 20.08 -6.64 -36.23
C CYS A 24 19.12 -7.83 -36.34
N SER A 25 18.05 -7.85 -35.54
CA SER A 25 17.01 -8.89 -35.59
C SER A 25 16.29 -8.94 -36.94
N LEU A 26 15.95 -7.78 -37.52
CA LEU A 26 15.36 -7.68 -38.85
C LEU A 26 16.32 -8.17 -39.95
N ALA A 27 17.62 -7.89 -39.82
CA ALA A 27 18.63 -8.39 -40.76
C ALA A 27 18.73 -9.93 -40.74
N ILE A 28 18.60 -10.56 -39.57
CA ILE A 28 18.61 -12.03 -39.46
C ILE A 28 17.40 -12.65 -40.20
N ARG A 29 16.22 -12.01 -40.17
CA ARG A 29 15.04 -12.48 -40.90
C ARG A 29 15.17 -12.40 -42.42
N SER A 30 16.04 -11.52 -42.93
CA SER A 30 16.26 -11.33 -44.37
C SER A 30 17.13 -12.41 -45.01
N TRP A 31 17.75 -13.28 -44.21
CA TRP A 31 18.58 -14.38 -44.70
C TRP A 31 17.71 -15.60 -45.04
N ASP A 32 17.99 -16.24 -46.17
CA ASP A 32 17.23 -17.41 -46.63
C ASP A 32 17.69 -18.66 -45.87
N HIS A 33 17.03 -18.98 -44.75
CA HIS A 33 17.47 -19.97 -43.74
C HIS A 33 17.31 -21.43 -44.16
N ASN A 34 16.68 -21.72 -45.30
CA ASN A 34 16.33 -23.08 -45.71
C ASN A 34 17.57 -24.00 -45.88
N TYR A 35 18.70 -23.44 -46.32
CA TYR A 35 19.94 -24.21 -46.47
C TYR A 35 20.68 -24.40 -45.13
N LEU A 36 20.68 -23.37 -44.27
CA LEU A 36 21.43 -23.36 -43.00
C LEU A 36 20.74 -24.15 -41.87
N ASN A 37 19.43 -24.32 -41.93
CA ASN A 37 18.65 -25.14 -40.98
C ASN A 37 19.03 -26.63 -41.00
N THR A 38 19.76 -27.09 -42.03
CA THR A 38 20.29 -28.46 -42.11
C THR A 38 21.52 -28.67 -41.22
N SER A 39 22.19 -27.60 -40.77
CA SER A 39 23.37 -27.66 -39.93
C SER A 39 23.01 -27.72 -38.44
N HIS A 40 23.35 -28.83 -37.78
CA HIS A 40 23.11 -29.02 -36.34
C HIS A 40 23.78 -27.95 -35.47
N LYS A 41 25.00 -27.51 -35.83
CA LYS A 41 25.73 -26.48 -35.07
C LYS A 41 25.07 -25.10 -35.16
N PHE A 42 24.54 -24.76 -36.34
CA PHE A 42 23.83 -23.50 -36.54
C PHE A 42 22.54 -23.45 -35.71
N ASN A 43 21.78 -24.55 -35.70
CA ASN A 43 20.57 -24.68 -34.88
C ASN A 43 20.86 -24.63 -33.37
N GLN A 44 22.01 -25.13 -32.90
CA GLN A 44 22.40 -25.03 -31.49
C GLN A 44 22.70 -23.58 -31.08
N ILE A 45 23.43 -22.83 -31.91
CA ILE A 45 23.73 -21.42 -31.63
C ILE A 45 22.44 -20.59 -31.64
N LEU A 46 21.58 -20.79 -32.64
CA LEU A 46 20.32 -20.07 -32.74
C LEU A 46 19.38 -20.37 -31.57
N LYS A 47 19.35 -21.62 -31.08
CA LYS A 47 18.63 -21.99 -29.85
C LYS A 47 19.22 -21.32 -28.60
N HIS A 48 20.54 -21.24 -28.49
CA HIS A 48 21.20 -20.57 -27.38
C HIS A 48 20.84 -19.08 -27.32
N GLU A 49 21.00 -18.36 -28.43
CA GLU A 49 20.66 -16.93 -28.52
C GLU A 49 19.17 -16.67 -28.27
N ASN A 50 18.29 -17.54 -28.78
CA ASN A 50 16.86 -17.46 -28.51
C ASN A 50 16.55 -17.65 -27.01
N ASN A 51 17.20 -18.61 -26.35
CA ASN A 51 17.03 -18.81 -24.92
C ASN A 51 17.51 -17.61 -24.10
N GLU A 52 18.64 -16.97 -24.45
CA GLU A 52 19.09 -15.76 -23.76
C GLU A 52 18.09 -14.59 -23.93
N CYS A 53 17.50 -14.44 -25.12
CA CYS A 53 16.45 -13.44 -25.34
C CYS A 53 15.20 -13.72 -24.50
N LEU A 54 14.81 -15.00 -24.38
CA LEU A 54 13.70 -15.42 -23.53
C LEU A 54 14.01 -15.25 -22.04
N GLU A 55 15.26 -15.45 -21.61
CA GLU A 55 15.71 -15.19 -20.23
C GLU A 55 15.66 -13.69 -19.89
N MET A 56 16.13 -12.83 -20.80
CA MET A 56 16.00 -11.38 -20.64
C MET A 56 14.53 -10.96 -20.55
N LEU A 57 13.67 -11.48 -21.42
CA LEU A 57 12.24 -11.21 -21.38
C LEU A 57 11.60 -11.73 -20.09
N SER A 58 11.94 -12.94 -19.65
CA SER A 58 11.52 -13.49 -18.36
C SER A 58 11.98 -12.62 -17.19
N SER A 59 13.18 -12.04 -17.24
CA SER A 59 13.71 -11.16 -16.18
C SER A 59 12.94 -9.84 -16.10
N LEU A 60 12.60 -9.23 -17.24
CA LEU A 60 11.77 -8.03 -17.31
C LEU A 60 10.37 -8.30 -16.75
N ILE A 61 9.78 -9.44 -17.12
CA ILE A 61 8.48 -9.86 -16.63
C ILE A 61 8.53 -10.17 -15.14
N GLN A 62 9.60 -10.78 -14.63
CA GLN A 62 9.73 -11.05 -13.19
C GLN A 62 9.85 -9.77 -12.35
N ASN A 63 10.50 -8.74 -12.88
CA ASN A 63 10.65 -7.45 -12.20
C ASN A 63 9.32 -6.70 -12.08
N GLU A 64 8.48 -6.74 -13.12
CA GLU A 64 7.15 -6.09 -13.07
C GLU A 64 6.05 -6.99 -12.49
N TYR A 65 6.11 -8.30 -12.74
CA TYR A 65 5.09 -9.29 -12.41
C TYR A 65 5.73 -10.53 -11.78
N LYS A 66 5.76 -10.58 -10.45
CA LYS A 66 6.26 -11.75 -9.71
C LYS A 66 5.40 -12.98 -10.00
N GLY A 67 5.70 -13.81 -11.01
CA GLY A 67 4.92 -15.06 -11.17
C GLY A 67 5.22 -16.01 -12.32
N LYS A 68 5.45 -15.54 -13.56
CA LYS A 68 5.53 -16.41 -14.74
C LYS A 68 6.94 -16.39 -15.36
N ARG A 69 7.51 -17.56 -15.64
CA ARG A 69 8.75 -17.73 -16.43
C ARG A 69 8.38 -18.19 -17.83
N ILE A 70 8.67 -17.37 -18.84
CA ILE A 70 8.37 -17.70 -20.25
C ILE A 70 9.14 -18.95 -20.68
N GLU A 71 10.34 -19.16 -20.15
CA GLU A 71 11.20 -20.33 -20.41
C GLU A 71 10.52 -21.69 -20.11
N LYS A 72 9.55 -21.72 -19.18
CA LYS A 72 8.88 -22.96 -18.76
C LYS A 72 7.62 -23.29 -19.56
N MET A 73 7.19 -22.40 -20.46
CA MET A 73 5.98 -22.57 -21.26
C MET A 73 6.32 -23.40 -22.50
N VAL A 74 5.59 -24.51 -22.70
CA VAL A 74 5.89 -25.52 -23.74
C VAL A 74 5.31 -25.10 -25.11
N VAL A 75 4.25 -24.29 -25.13
CA VAL A 75 3.53 -23.86 -26.33
C VAL A 75 3.87 -22.40 -26.64
N ASP A 76 4.18 -22.10 -27.90
CA ASP A 76 4.53 -20.73 -28.32
C ASP A 76 3.32 -19.77 -28.36
N GLU A 77 2.10 -20.29 -28.53
CA GLU A 77 0.85 -19.52 -28.43
C GLU A 77 0.65 -18.95 -27.02
N ASP A 78 0.81 -19.78 -25.97
CA ASP A 78 0.70 -19.35 -24.56
C ASP A 78 1.70 -18.23 -24.19
N LYS A 79 2.88 -18.23 -24.83
CA LYS A 79 3.90 -17.18 -24.63
C LYS A 79 3.45 -15.86 -25.27
N SER A 80 2.88 -15.92 -26.48
CA SER A 80 2.38 -14.75 -27.21
C SER A 80 1.18 -14.12 -26.48
N ASP A 81 0.27 -14.95 -25.97
CA ASP A 81 -0.91 -14.48 -25.23
C ASP A 81 -0.50 -13.78 -23.93
N LEU A 82 0.49 -14.33 -23.20
CA LEU A 82 1.03 -13.69 -22.00
C LEU A 82 1.66 -12.32 -22.31
N ILE A 83 2.44 -12.22 -23.39
CA ILE A 83 3.06 -10.94 -23.78
C ILE A 83 1.99 -9.92 -24.17
N THR A 84 0.94 -10.34 -24.88
CA THR A 84 -0.17 -9.47 -25.28
C THR A 84 -0.90 -8.94 -24.05
N GLU A 85 -1.26 -9.81 -23.12
CA GLU A 85 -1.91 -9.44 -21.85
C GLU A 85 -1.05 -8.45 -21.04
N LEU A 86 0.27 -8.63 -21.01
CA LEU A 86 1.19 -7.72 -20.33
C LEU A 86 1.24 -6.34 -20.99
N ASN A 87 1.31 -6.30 -22.33
CA ASN A 87 1.29 -5.05 -23.08
C ASN A 87 -0.01 -4.28 -22.85
N ASP A 88 -1.16 -4.95 -22.89
CA ASP A 88 -2.46 -4.34 -22.63
C ASP A 88 -2.50 -3.69 -21.24
N ASN A 89 -2.00 -4.40 -20.22
CA ASN A 89 -1.91 -3.84 -18.86
C ASN A 89 -0.99 -2.61 -18.76
N ILE A 90 0.12 -2.58 -19.52
CA ILE A 90 1.02 -1.42 -19.57
C ILE A 90 0.32 -0.24 -20.26
N PHE A 91 -0.35 -0.49 -21.40
CA PHE A 91 -1.07 0.56 -22.11
C PHE A 91 -2.24 1.11 -21.30
N ASP A 92 -2.97 0.27 -20.56
CA ASP A 92 -4.03 0.71 -19.66
C ASP A 92 -3.47 1.60 -18.53
N LYS A 93 -2.31 1.26 -17.96
CA LYS A 93 -1.64 2.12 -16.97
C LYS A 93 -1.24 3.47 -17.58
N ILE A 94 -0.61 3.45 -18.76
CA ILE A 94 -0.21 4.67 -19.47
C ILE A 94 -1.42 5.53 -19.79
N GLY A 95 -2.52 4.94 -20.29
CA GLY A 95 -3.77 5.64 -20.56
C GLY A 95 -4.32 6.32 -19.31
N ASN A 96 -4.35 5.60 -18.18
CA ASN A 96 -4.79 6.15 -16.90
C ASN A 96 -3.93 7.34 -16.43
N TYR A 97 -2.61 7.25 -16.55
CA TYR A 97 -1.71 8.35 -16.17
C TYR A 97 -1.82 9.54 -17.12
N LEU A 98 -2.04 9.31 -18.42
CA LEU A 98 -2.28 10.38 -19.39
C LEU A 98 -3.61 11.08 -19.14
N ASP A 99 -4.69 10.34 -18.86
CA ASP A 99 -5.99 10.92 -18.50
C ASP A 99 -5.92 11.75 -17.22
N GLU A 100 -5.13 11.29 -16.25
CA GLU A 100 -4.86 12.00 -15.00
C GLU A 100 -4.04 13.28 -15.24
N ALA A 101 -2.98 13.22 -16.05
CA ALA A 101 -2.15 14.37 -16.40
C ALA A 101 -2.90 15.42 -17.24
N LEU A 102 -3.82 14.98 -18.11
CA LEU A 102 -4.67 15.85 -18.93
C LEU A 102 -5.87 16.42 -18.16
N GLY A 103 -6.08 16.00 -16.91
CA GLY A 103 -7.19 16.47 -16.08
C GLY A 103 -8.56 16.03 -16.60
N LEU A 104 -8.66 15.05 -17.50
CA LEU A 104 -9.94 14.61 -18.10
C LEU A 104 -10.87 13.92 -17.08
N LYS A 105 -10.38 13.64 -15.87
CA LYS A 105 -11.18 13.22 -14.71
C LYS A 105 -11.79 14.40 -13.91
N GLN A 106 -11.57 15.65 -14.33
CA GLN A 106 -12.23 16.85 -13.80
C GLN A 106 -13.69 16.93 -14.30
N LYS A 107 -14.58 16.11 -13.74
CA LYS A 107 -15.99 16.49 -13.71
C LYS A 107 -16.24 17.14 -12.35
N GLU A 108 -16.69 18.39 -12.37
CA GLU A 108 -17.14 19.10 -11.16
C GLU A 108 -17.99 18.17 -10.31
N ALA A 109 -17.62 18.05 -9.04
CA ALA A 109 -18.22 17.09 -8.14
C ALA A 109 -19.65 17.53 -7.82
N ASP A 110 -20.65 16.96 -8.50
CA ASP A 110 -22.05 17.11 -8.09
C ASP A 110 -22.20 16.60 -6.65
N LEU A 111 -22.46 17.53 -5.74
CA LEU A 111 -22.75 17.26 -4.33
C LEU A 111 -24.07 16.49 -4.23
N VAL A 112 -24.00 15.21 -3.85
CA VAL A 112 -25.20 14.40 -3.59
C VAL A 112 -25.36 14.24 -2.09
N LEU A 113 -26.48 14.70 -1.55
CA LEU A 113 -26.94 14.38 -0.20
C LEU A 113 -27.37 12.91 -0.17
N ALA A 114 -26.49 12.01 0.28
CA ALA A 114 -26.86 10.63 0.51
C ALA A 114 -27.58 10.53 1.87
N THR A 115 -28.90 10.55 1.87
CA THR A 115 -29.70 10.27 3.07
C THR A 115 -29.72 8.76 3.30
N VAL A 116 -29.00 8.27 4.32
CA VAL A 116 -29.13 6.88 4.75
C VAL A 116 -30.29 6.82 5.75
N GLY A 117 -31.50 6.68 5.23
CA GLY A 117 -32.71 6.49 6.04
C GLY A 117 -32.84 5.04 6.48
N ALA A 118 -33.03 4.81 7.78
CA ALA A 118 -33.35 3.51 8.34
C ALA A 118 -34.88 3.31 8.39
N ASP A 119 -35.53 3.27 7.23
CA ASP A 119 -36.96 2.94 7.13
C ASP A 119 -37.18 1.70 6.24
N ASN A 120 -37.83 0.70 6.84
CA ASN A 120 -38.02 -0.66 6.34
C ASN A 120 -38.96 -0.76 5.12
N LYS A 121 -38.53 -1.55 4.11
CA LYS A 121 -39.26 -2.63 3.38
C LYS A 121 -38.78 -2.73 1.93
N THR A 122 -37.68 -3.44 1.72
CA THR A 122 -37.44 -4.24 0.50
C THR A 122 -36.33 -5.23 0.84
N SER A 123 -36.61 -6.51 0.65
CA SER A 123 -35.73 -7.62 1.02
C SER A 123 -34.48 -7.61 0.15
N VAL A 124 -33.36 -7.17 0.71
CA VAL A 124 -32.02 -7.50 0.21
C VAL A 124 -31.17 -7.84 1.42
N ASN A 125 -30.61 -9.05 1.40
CA ASN A 125 -29.76 -9.60 2.45
C ASN A 125 -28.70 -8.58 2.88
N SER A 126 -28.62 -8.42 4.19
CA SER A 126 -27.85 -7.43 4.92
C SER A 126 -26.39 -7.36 4.47
N CYS A 127 -26.03 -6.24 3.83
CA CYS A 127 -24.65 -5.81 3.72
C CYS A 127 -24.17 -5.43 5.13
N THR A 128 -23.41 -6.34 5.75
CA THR A 128 -22.65 -6.08 6.96
C THR A 128 -21.44 -5.22 6.58
N THR A 129 -21.68 -3.92 6.37
CA THR A 129 -20.60 -2.94 6.35
C THR A 129 -19.97 -2.95 7.75
N SER A 130 -18.77 -3.50 7.84
CA SER A 130 -17.98 -3.49 9.06
C SER A 130 -17.52 -2.06 9.31
N SER A 131 -18.34 -1.26 9.99
CA SER A 131 -17.94 0.04 10.52
C SER A 131 -16.94 -0.20 11.65
N TRP A 132 -15.65 -0.17 11.31
CA TRP A 132 -14.55 -0.15 12.27
C TRP A 132 -14.58 1.18 13.02
N ASN A 133 -15.46 1.30 14.03
CA ASN A 133 -15.43 2.21 15.18
C ASN A 133 -16.81 2.32 15.83
N ARG A 134 -17.37 1.21 16.32
CA ARG A 134 -18.55 1.25 17.20
C ARG A 134 -18.15 0.77 18.59
N HIS A 135 -17.82 1.71 19.47
CA HIS A 135 -18.10 1.49 20.89
C HIS A 135 -19.62 1.38 21.03
N ILE A 136 -20.07 0.30 21.66
CA ILE A 136 -21.47 -0.04 21.83
C ILE A 136 -22.14 1.05 22.69
N ILE A 137 -22.77 2.02 22.03
CA ILE A 137 -23.76 2.89 22.65
C ILE A 137 -25.11 2.37 22.17
N ARG A 138 -25.94 1.85 23.10
CA ARG A 138 -27.36 1.59 22.87
C ARG A 138 -28.04 2.92 22.53
N ALA A 139 -28.09 3.27 21.25
CA ALA A 139 -28.83 4.44 20.77
C ALA A 139 -30.34 4.13 20.79
N LYS A 140 -31.10 4.98 21.49
CA LYS A 140 -32.56 5.08 21.33
C LYS A 140 -32.86 5.67 19.93
N ARG A 141 -33.90 5.10 19.30
CA ARG A 141 -34.67 5.52 18.11
C ARG A 141 -34.11 6.67 17.22
N GLY A 142 -33.86 6.31 15.96
CA GLY A 142 -34.14 7.12 14.76
C GLY A 142 -33.39 8.44 14.61
N VAL A 143 -32.10 8.38 14.31
CA VAL A 143 -31.36 9.53 13.74
C VAL A 143 -31.11 9.23 12.27
N ASN A 144 -31.74 9.99 11.37
CA ASN A 144 -31.45 9.97 9.95
C ASN A 144 -30.10 10.63 9.73
N CYS A 145 -29.04 9.85 9.50
CA CYS A 145 -27.73 10.38 9.14
C CYS A 145 -27.74 10.76 7.66
N LYS A 146 -27.69 12.07 7.37
CA LYS A 146 -27.41 12.57 6.02
C LYS A 146 -25.90 12.53 5.82
N LEU A 147 -25.40 11.60 5.00
CA LEU A 147 -24.00 11.58 4.61
C LEU A 147 -23.86 12.51 3.40
N LEU A 148 -23.18 13.64 3.59
CA LEU A 148 -22.69 14.44 2.47
C LEU A 148 -21.51 13.69 1.84
N SER A 149 -21.72 13.13 0.65
CA SER A 149 -20.67 12.47 -0.12
C SER A 149 -20.82 12.89 -1.57
N ALA A 150 -19.81 13.55 -2.15
CA ALA A 150 -19.84 13.80 -3.59
C ALA A 150 -19.57 12.50 -4.36
N LYS A 151 -20.13 12.36 -5.58
CA LYS A 151 -19.99 11.14 -6.39
C LYS A 151 -18.54 10.84 -6.77
N VAL A 152 -17.71 11.87 -6.96
CA VAL A 152 -16.26 11.78 -7.18
C VAL A 152 -15.63 13.03 -6.59
N VAL A 153 -15.01 12.93 -5.41
CA VAL A 153 -14.17 14.01 -4.86
C VAL A 153 -12.77 13.82 -5.43
N GLU A 154 -12.20 14.89 -5.99
CA GLU A 154 -10.81 14.89 -6.49
C GLU A 154 -9.84 14.52 -5.36
N ARG A 155 -8.76 13.82 -5.72
CA ARG A 155 -7.70 13.47 -4.77
C ARG A 155 -6.84 14.70 -4.51
N SER A 156 -7.13 15.39 -3.41
CA SER A 156 -6.43 16.61 -3.03
C SER A 156 -4.90 16.44 -2.96
N GLN A 157 -4.44 15.23 -2.65
CA GLN A 157 -3.01 14.89 -2.56
C GLN A 157 -2.25 15.09 -3.87
N MET A 158 -2.94 15.04 -5.02
CA MET A 158 -2.32 15.27 -6.33
C MET A 158 -1.86 16.71 -6.53
N ARG A 159 -2.40 17.65 -5.74
CA ARG A 159 -2.07 19.07 -5.79
C ARG A 159 -1.00 19.47 -4.76
N PHE A 160 -0.58 18.54 -3.90
CA PHE A 160 0.45 18.84 -2.89
C PHE A 160 1.80 19.10 -3.55
N LYS A 161 2.47 20.18 -3.13
CA LYS A 161 3.83 20.52 -3.57
C LYS A 161 4.83 19.44 -3.20
N ASP A 162 4.70 18.91 -1.99
CA ASP A 162 5.53 17.85 -1.44
C ASP A 162 4.82 16.49 -1.56
N LYS A 163 5.47 15.51 -2.20
CA LYS A 163 4.92 14.17 -2.34
C LYS A 163 4.88 13.46 -0.98
N ILE A 164 3.75 12.80 -0.68
CA ILE A 164 3.59 12.01 0.54
C ILE A 164 4.47 10.76 0.47
N ASP A 165 5.29 10.56 1.51
CA ASP A 165 6.11 9.37 1.67
C ASP A 165 5.40 8.29 2.50
N ASN A 166 4.79 7.34 1.80
CA ASN A 166 4.15 6.15 2.38
C ASN A 166 5.10 4.94 2.54
N SER A 167 6.42 5.12 2.41
CA SER A 167 7.38 4.03 2.59
C SER A 167 7.38 3.46 4.01
N ASN A 168 8.00 2.29 4.17
CA ASN A 168 8.23 1.65 5.48
C ASN A 168 9.40 2.31 6.27
N HIS A 169 9.99 3.39 5.77
CA HIS A 169 11.01 4.13 6.51
C HIS A 169 10.38 4.91 7.68
N PRO A 170 11.11 5.08 8.80
CA PRO A 170 10.61 5.82 9.95
C PRO A 170 10.29 7.27 9.58
N PHE A 171 9.31 7.85 10.27
CA PHE A 171 8.92 9.24 10.07
C PHE A 171 10.05 10.17 10.50
N VAL A 172 10.49 11.03 9.57
CA VAL A 172 11.44 12.11 9.87
C VAL A 172 10.62 13.39 10.11
N PRO A 173 10.79 14.09 11.25
CA PRO A 173 10.14 15.37 11.50
C PRO A 173 10.33 16.37 10.34
N ILE A 174 9.22 16.96 9.86
CA ILE A 174 9.20 17.86 8.69
C ILE A 174 9.65 19.29 9.04
N ILE A 175 9.77 19.61 10.33
CA ILE A 175 10.13 20.93 10.83
C ILE A 175 11.48 21.43 10.27
N LYS A 176 11.46 22.62 9.68
CA LYS A 176 12.64 23.29 9.11
C LYS A 176 13.23 24.33 10.08
N GLU A 177 12.36 25.07 10.75
CA GLU A 177 12.72 26.15 11.66
C GLU A 177 12.04 25.93 13.01
N LYS A 178 12.76 26.23 14.09
CA LYS A 178 12.30 26.00 15.47
C LYS A 178 12.11 27.33 16.21
N ALA A 179 10.91 27.89 16.08
CA ALA A 179 10.49 29.09 16.81
C ALA A 179 10.45 28.83 18.33
N ASN A 180 10.59 29.88 19.14
CA ASN A 180 10.53 29.81 20.61
C ASN A 180 11.45 28.73 21.24
N SER A 181 12.61 28.48 20.62
CA SER A 181 13.51 27.40 21.04
C SER A 181 14.34 27.77 22.28
N ILE A 182 14.41 26.83 23.22
CA ILE A 182 15.39 26.84 24.32
C ILE A 182 16.64 26.06 23.87
N ARG A 183 16.43 24.97 23.12
CA ARG A 183 17.50 24.17 22.50
C ARG A 183 17.44 24.31 20.97
N PRO A 184 18.59 24.52 20.28
CA PRO A 184 18.60 24.56 18.83
C PRO A 184 18.02 23.27 18.23
N LEU A 185 17.45 23.38 17.02
CA LEU A 185 16.84 22.26 16.33
C LEU A 185 17.88 21.15 16.11
N ALA A 186 17.62 19.97 16.68
CA ALA A 186 18.40 18.77 16.49
C ALA A 186 17.44 17.59 16.33
N ILE A 187 17.44 16.97 15.15
CA ILE A 187 16.67 15.75 14.86
C ILE A 187 17.63 14.59 15.07
N LEU A 188 17.55 13.94 16.23
CA LEU A 188 18.47 12.86 16.61
C LEU A 188 17.80 11.51 16.34
N PRO A 189 18.50 10.55 15.70
CA PRO A 189 18.00 9.20 15.57
C PRO A 189 18.05 8.49 16.92
N GLU A 190 16.95 7.84 17.27
CA GLU A 190 16.74 7.05 18.48
C GLU A 190 16.37 5.63 18.10
N LYS A 191 16.60 4.67 19.01
CA LYS A 191 16.05 3.33 18.87
C LYS A 191 14.89 3.16 19.83
N THR A 192 13.74 2.76 19.31
CA THR A 192 12.58 2.36 20.12
C THR A 192 12.90 1.10 20.93
N GLU A 193 12.09 0.83 21.96
CA GLU A 193 12.20 -0.38 22.80
C GLU A 193 12.16 -1.69 21.99
N LEU A 194 11.52 -1.65 20.80
CA LEU A 194 11.42 -2.76 19.87
C LEU A 194 12.58 -2.82 18.86
N GLY A 195 13.57 -1.93 18.99
CA GLY A 195 14.76 -1.86 18.15
C GLY A 195 14.58 -1.16 16.80
N PHE A 196 13.43 -0.55 16.54
CA PHE A 196 13.20 0.24 15.33
C PHE A 196 13.79 1.64 15.45
N ASP A 197 14.32 2.15 14.35
CA ASP A 197 14.79 3.53 14.26
C ASP A 197 13.59 4.50 14.38
N SER A 198 13.71 5.50 15.24
CA SER A 198 12.77 6.58 15.48
C SER A 198 13.55 7.89 15.60
N TYR A 199 12.86 9.02 15.74
CA TYR A 199 13.52 10.31 15.92
C TYR A 199 13.04 10.99 17.19
N SER A 200 13.92 11.79 17.79
CA SER A 200 13.63 12.58 18.98
C SER A 200 12.54 13.64 18.71
N HIS A 201 11.70 13.94 19.71
CA HIS A 201 10.69 14.97 19.58
C HIS A 201 11.34 16.38 19.53
N PRO A 202 11.15 17.20 18.47
CA PRO A 202 11.88 18.47 18.31
C PRO A 202 11.73 19.48 19.47
N TYR A 203 10.59 19.48 20.16
CA TYR A 203 10.28 20.36 21.31
C TYR A 203 10.27 19.64 22.67
N GLU A 204 10.86 18.44 22.78
CA GLU A 204 10.84 17.65 24.01
C GLU A 204 11.29 18.46 25.23
N VAL A 205 12.45 19.11 25.13
CA VAL A 205 13.04 19.89 26.23
C VAL A 205 12.18 21.09 26.61
N GLU A 206 11.61 21.79 25.64
CA GLU A 206 10.72 22.93 25.87
C GLU A 206 9.43 22.52 26.57
N ILE A 207 8.85 21.38 26.17
CA ILE A 207 7.64 20.83 26.77
C ILE A 207 7.95 20.31 28.18
N GLU A 208 9.06 19.60 28.38
CA GLU A 208 9.50 19.07 29.67
C GLU A 208 9.77 20.15 30.71
N LYS A 209 10.38 21.27 30.30
CA LYS A 209 10.67 22.40 31.18
C LYS A 209 9.51 23.37 31.34
N PHE A 210 8.44 23.20 30.57
CA PHE A 210 7.29 24.09 30.65
C PHE A 210 6.57 23.92 32.00
N GLU A 211 6.34 25.05 32.67
CA GLU A 211 5.48 25.18 33.81
C GLU A 211 4.44 26.29 33.56
N PRO A 212 3.16 26.08 33.90
CA PRO A 212 2.13 27.10 33.72
C PRO A 212 2.42 28.32 34.63
N LYS A 213 2.43 29.52 34.02
CA LYS A 213 2.57 30.78 34.75
C LYS A 213 1.46 30.97 35.79
N GLU A 214 1.73 31.73 36.85
CA GLU A 214 0.78 31.95 37.96
C GLU A 214 -0.58 32.49 37.51
N HIS A 215 -0.63 33.35 36.50
CA HIS A 215 -1.89 33.88 35.97
C HIS A 215 -2.84 32.78 35.44
N PHE A 216 -2.30 31.71 34.85
CA PHE A 216 -3.12 30.57 34.40
C PHE A 216 -3.68 29.74 35.55
N LEU A 217 -3.13 29.89 36.76
CA LEU A 217 -3.53 29.16 37.96
C LEU A 217 -4.52 29.93 38.84
N GLN A 218 -4.94 31.12 38.41
CA GLN A 218 -5.89 31.97 39.12
C GLN A 218 -7.31 31.78 38.56
N ILE A 219 -8.30 31.99 39.45
CA ILE A 219 -9.71 32.02 39.08
C ILE A 219 -9.93 33.22 38.16
N GLU A 220 -10.65 33.01 37.06
CA GLU A 220 -11.01 34.04 36.08
C GLU A 220 -12.52 34.06 35.92
N ILE A 221 -13.11 35.23 35.72
CA ILE A 221 -14.55 35.34 35.48
C ILE A 221 -14.85 34.78 34.08
N PRO A 222 -15.67 33.72 33.95
CA PRO A 222 -16.00 33.16 32.64
C PRO A 222 -16.81 34.15 31.81
N GLU A 223 -16.29 34.52 30.64
CA GLU A 223 -17.00 35.33 29.65
C GLU A 223 -17.63 34.40 28.60
N PHE A 224 -18.95 34.47 28.46
CA PHE A 224 -19.67 33.68 27.47
C PHE A 224 -19.41 34.27 26.06
N PRO A 225 -19.07 33.45 25.05
CA PRO A 225 -18.76 33.97 23.72
C PRO A 225 -20.00 34.59 23.07
N LYS A 226 -19.77 35.56 22.18
CA LYS A 226 -20.86 36.15 21.38
C LYS A 226 -21.49 35.07 20.50
N PRO A 227 -22.79 35.17 20.15
CA PRO A 227 -23.40 34.23 19.22
C PRO A 227 -22.61 34.13 17.90
N LEU A 228 -22.63 32.95 17.25
CA LEU A 228 -21.95 32.71 15.96
C LEU A 228 -22.32 33.74 14.87
N SER A 229 -23.53 34.30 14.91
CA SER A 229 -24.02 35.32 13.98
C SER A 229 -23.38 36.69 14.16
N GLU A 230 -22.91 37.01 15.38
CA GLU A 230 -22.28 38.28 15.73
C GLU A 230 -20.76 38.18 15.79
N THR A 231 -20.23 36.96 15.85
CA THR A 231 -18.80 36.69 15.92
C THR A 231 -18.20 36.76 14.51
N PRO A 232 -17.21 37.64 14.28
CA PRO A 232 -16.46 37.68 13.02
C PRO A 232 -15.91 36.31 12.66
N PHE A 233 -15.99 36.00 11.36
CA PHE A 233 -15.54 34.74 10.79
C PHE A 233 -14.60 35.02 9.62
N LYS A 234 -13.42 34.41 9.62
CA LYS A 234 -12.50 34.44 8.48
C LYS A 234 -12.19 33.02 7.99
N TYR A 235 -12.36 32.79 6.69
CA TYR A 235 -11.96 31.56 6.02
C TYR A 235 -10.59 31.77 5.35
N ILE A 236 -9.57 31.05 5.84
CA ILE A 236 -8.16 31.28 5.50
C ILE A 236 -7.74 30.26 4.44
N THR A 237 -7.43 30.75 3.24
CA THR A 237 -7.00 29.92 2.10
C THR A 237 -5.72 30.43 1.44
N THR A 238 -5.27 31.64 1.77
CA THR A 238 -4.07 32.26 1.21
C THR A 238 -2.97 32.42 2.26
N ILE A 239 -1.73 32.56 1.80
CA ILE A 239 -0.56 32.71 2.67
C ILE A 239 -0.60 34.09 3.35
N GLU A 240 -1.06 35.12 2.64
CA GLU A 240 -1.24 36.48 3.16
C GLU A 240 -2.21 36.48 4.35
N ASP A 241 -3.36 35.80 4.20
CA ASP A 241 -4.35 35.65 5.26
C ASP A 241 -3.78 34.85 6.45
N LEU A 242 -2.97 33.82 6.19
CA LEU A 242 -2.30 33.03 7.23
C LEU A 242 -1.29 33.88 8.02
N ILE A 243 -0.56 34.79 7.36
CA ILE A 243 0.37 35.71 8.02
C ILE A 243 -0.40 36.73 8.88
N GLU A 244 -1.54 37.25 8.40
CA GLU A 244 -2.41 38.13 9.20
C GLU A 244 -2.96 37.39 10.42
N LEU A 245 -3.43 36.16 10.23
CA LEU A 245 -3.86 35.29 11.33
C LEU A 245 -2.75 35.13 12.36
N CYS A 246 -1.52 34.78 11.96
CA CYS A 246 -0.41 34.61 12.89
C CYS A 246 -0.14 35.90 13.70
N LYS A 247 -0.30 37.08 13.11
CA LYS A 247 -0.15 38.36 13.82
C LYS A 247 -1.25 38.55 14.85
N ASP A 248 -2.49 38.25 14.51
CA ASP A 248 -3.63 38.34 15.44
C ASP A 248 -3.46 37.36 16.62
N LEU A 249 -3.16 36.10 16.34
CA LEU A 249 -3.00 35.07 17.37
C LEU A 249 -1.84 35.37 18.34
N LYS A 250 -0.77 36.05 17.90
CA LYS A 250 0.32 36.50 18.79
C LYS A 250 -0.11 37.53 19.83
N THR A 251 -1.23 38.23 19.61
CA THR A 251 -1.78 39.18 20.59
C THR A 251 -2.69 38.52 21.63
N CYS A 252 -3.04 37.24 21.43
CA CYS A 252 -3.95 36.50 22.29
C CYS A 252 -3.20 35.78 23.41
N ASP A 253 -3.79 35.73 24.61
CA ASP A 253 -3.28 34.90 25.72
C ASP A 253 -3.75 33.44 25.65
N VAL A 254 -4.88 33.20 24.99
CA VAL A 254 -5.52 31.88 24.85
C VAL A 254 -6.18 31.74 23.49
N ILE A 255 -6.03 30.56 22.88
CA ILE A 255 -6.67 30.17 21.63
C ILE A 255 -7.25 28.76 21.78
N ALA A 256 -8.41 28.51 21.18
CA ALA A 256 -8.98 27.18 21.03
C ALA A 256 -8.65 26.64 19.65
N VAL A 257 -8.36 25.34 19.54
CA VAL A 257 -7.99 24.70 18.27
C VAL A 257 -8.64 23.32 18.16
N ASP A 258 -9.05 22.99 16.94
CA ASP A 258 -9.54 21.66 16.55
C ASP A 258 -9.11 21.34 15.11
N LEU A 259 -9.23 20.08 14.69
CA LEU A 259 -8.85 19.63 13.35
C LEU A 259 -9.89 18.68 12.75
N GLU A 260 -10.06 18.75 11.43
CA GLU A 260 -10.80 17.74 10.68
C GLU A 260 -9.87 16.85 9.88
N HIS A 261 -10.05 15.54 9.98
CA HIS A 261 -9.14 14.55 9.43
C HIS A 261 -9.85 13.58 8.48
N HIS A 262 -9.19 13.28 7.35
CA HIS A 262 -9.64 12.25 6.43
C HIS A 262 -8.66 11.07 6.39
N SER A 263 -9.18 9.84 6.46
CA SER A 263 -8.39 8.61 6.47
C SER A 263 -8.82 7.55 5.46
N TYR A 264 -9.95 7.75 4.76
CA TYR A 264 -10.50 6.69 3.90
C TYR A 264 -9.81 6.63 2.53
N ARG A 265 -9.48 7.78 1.94
CA ARG A 265 -8.85 7.90 0.61
C ARG A 265 -7.39 8.36 0.68
N THR A 266 -6.67 7.84 1.67
CA THR A 266 -5.26 8.12 1.96
C THR A 266 -4.71 6.99 2.82
N PHE A 267 -3.42 6.68 2.73
CA PHE A 267 -2.82 5.61 3.51
C PHE A 267 -2.57 6.02 4.96
N GLN A 268 -1.85 7.14 5.16
CA GLN A 268 -1.48 7.63 6.50
C GLN A 268 -2.59 8.48 7.14
N GLY A 269 -3.54 8.97 6.35
CA GLY A 269 -4.43 10.05 6.79
C GLY A 269 -3.86 11.42 6.43
N PHE A 270 -4.72 12.43 6.29
CA PHE A 270 -4.30 13.83 6.25
C PHE A 270 -5.38 14.73 6.86
N THR A 271 -4.93 15.83 7.47
CA THR A 271 -5.79 16.90 7.98
C THR A 271 -6.32 17.74 6.83
N CYS A 272 -7.64 17.96 6.82
CA CYS A 272 -8.38 18.68 5.77
C CYS A 272 -8.78 20.09 6.19
N LEU A 273 -8.91 20.34 7.50
CA LEU A 273 -9.31 21.62 8.06
C LEU A 273 -8.67 21.82 9.42
N MET A 274 -8.43 23.08 9.79
CA MET A 274 -8.03 23.47 11.13
C MET A 274 -8.89 24.64 11.58
N GLN A 275 -9.45 24.53 12.77
CA GLN A 275 -10.28 25.56 13.36
C GLN A 275 -9.52 26.23 14.48
N ILE A 276 -9.56 27.55 14.53
CA ILE A 276 -8.98 28.33 15.61
C ILE A 276 -10.00 29.37 16.05
N SER A 277 -10.31 29.41 17.34
CA SER A 277 -11.11 30.50 17.91
C SER A 277 -10.28 31.30 18.91
N THR A 278 -10.42 32.61 18.85
CA THR A 278 -9.98 33.53 19.90
C THR A 278 -11.19 33.95 20.74
N LYS A 279 -11.01 34.83 21.73
CA LYS A 279 -12.15 35.40 22.48
C LYS A 279 -13.07 36.25 21.59
N THR A 280 -12.61 36.68 20.40
CA THR A 280 -13.29 37.69 19.58
C THR A 280 -13.58 37.26 18.14
N CYS A 281 -12.90 36.26 17.60
CA CYS A 281 -13.02 35.85 16.19
C CYS A 281 -12.88 34.33 16.03
N ASP A 282 -13.59 33.76 15.05
CA ASP A 282 -13.40 32.37 14.60
C ASP A 282 -12.67 32.33 13.26
N TYR A 283 -11.76 31.37 13.14
CA TYR A 283 -10.96 31.11 11.96
C TYR A 283 -11.15 29.66 11.53
N VAL A 284 -11.36 29.46 10.23
CA VAL A 284 -11.33 28.13 9.62
C VAL A 284 -10.28 28.17 8.52
N ILE A 285 -9.28 27.31 8.63
CA ILE A 285 -8.10 27.29 7.78
C ILE A 285 -8.16 26.07 6.86
N ASP A 286 -8.06 26.31 5.56
CA ASP A 286 -7.96 25.25 4.57
C ASP A 286 -6.55 24.66 4.56
N THR A 287 -6.37 23.55 5.27
CA THR A 287 -5.07 22.92 5.44
C THR A 287 -4.64 22.08 4.25
N ILE A 288 -5.55 21.83 3.30
CA ILE A 288 -5.23 21.19 2.02
C ILE A 288 -4.47 22.18 1.13
N GLU A 289 -4.96 23.42 1.06
CA GLU A 289 -4.36 24.47 0.21
C GLU A 289 -3.05 25.02 0.81
N LEU A 290 -3.03 25.22 2.13
CA LEU A 290 -1.90 25.84 2.85
C LEU A 290 -0.92 24.82 3.47
N ARG A 291 -0.94 23.57 3.02
CA ARG A 291 -0.22 22.46 3.65
C ARG A 291 1.26 22.76 3.90
N SER A 292 1.95 23.36 2.94
CA SER A 292 3.41 23.59 3.00
C SER A 292 3.80 24.80 3.86
N GLU A 293 2.84 25.67 4.20
CA GLU A 293 3.03 26.97 4.82
C GLU A 293 2.53 27.04 6.27
N LEU A 294 1.75 26.05 6.70
CA LEU A 294 1.19 25.98 8.05
C LEU A 294 2.26 25.88 9.15
N ASN A 295 3.49 25.49 8.83
CA ASN A 295 4.61 25.50 9.76
C ASN A 295 4.85 26.88 10.42
N LEU A 296 4.41 27.98 9.80
CA LEU A 296 4.42 29.33 10.37
C LEU A 296 3.66 29.42 11.71
N LEU A 297 2.62 28.61 11.91
CA LEU A 297 1.86 28.58 13.16
C LEU A 297 2.68 28.11 14.36
N ASN A 298 3.86 27.49 14.15
CA ASN A 298 4.78 27.18 15.24
C ASN A 298 5.15 28.42 16.06
N GLU A 299 5.18 29.62 15.47
CA GLU A 299 5.45 30.85 16.22
C GLU A 299 4.47 31.08 17.37
N VAL A 300 3.22 30.61 17.22
CA VAL A 300 2.13 30.72 18.21
C VAL A 300 1.96 29.41 18.99
N PHE A 301 1.93 28.27 18.29
CA PHE A 301 1.66 26.95 18.89
C PHE A 301 2.76 26.51 19.86
N THR A 302 4.00 26.96 19.64
CA THR A 302 5.14 26.69 20.53
C THR A 302 5.44 27.84 21.50
N CYS A 303 4.67 28.93 21.42
CA CYS A 303 4.82 30.07 22.33
C CYS A 303 4.27 29.71 23.71
N ALA A 304 5.14 29.61 24.71
CA ALA A 304 4.76 29.21 26.07
C ALA A 304 3.83 30.23 26.78
N SER A 305 3.79 31.49 26.34
CA SER A 305 2.87 32.49 26.91
C SER A 305 1.44 32.38 26.41
N ILE A 306 1.20 31.71 25.28
CA ILE A 306 -0.12 31.57 24.67
C ILE A 306 -0.65 30.18 25.03
N LEU A 307 -1.81 30.08 25.65
CA LEU A 307 -2.43 28.80 25.97
C LEU A 307 -3.19 28.24 24.76
N LYS A 308 -2.92 26.99 24.40
CA LYS A 308 -3.70 26.27 23.40
C LYS A 308 -4.71 25.37 24.11
N VAL A 309 -6.00 25.54 23.81
CA VAL A 309 -7.08 24.72 24.37
C VAL A 309 -7.57 23.77 23.30
N PHE A 310 -7.61 22.49 23.62
CA PHE A 310 -8.15 21.43 22.76
C PHE A 310 -9.17 20.57 23.53
N HIS A 311 -9.88 19.72 22.81
CA HIS A 311 -10.68 18.65 23.39
C HIS A 311 -10.27 17.28 22.85
N GLY A 312 -9.49 16.51 23.62
CA GLY A 312 -9.05 15.18 23.22
C GLY A 312 -7.94 15.22 22.16
N ALA A 313 -6.89 16.00 22.39
CA ALA A 313 -5.85 16.34 21.42
C ALA A 313 -4.89 15.19 21.04
N ASP A 314 -5.18 13.96 21.48
CA ASP A 314 -4.30 12.80 21.37
C ASP A 314 -3.89 12.50 19.92
N MET A 315 -4.83 12.62 18.99
CA MET A 315 -4.58 12.43 17.56
C MET A 315 -4.20 13.74 16.87
N ASP A 316 -4.72 14.87 17.33
CA ASP A 316 -4.45 16.18 16.72
C ASP A 316 -2.97 16.55 16.80
N VAL A 317 -2.35 16.34 17.95
CA VAL A 317 -0.90 16.56 18.13
C VAL A 317 -0.10 15.74 17.11
N VAL A 318 -0.51 14.50 16.87
CA VAL A 318 0.16 13.59 15.95
C VAL A 318 -0.06 14.02 14.49
N TRP A 319 -1.27 14.45 14.13
CA TRP A 319 -1.59 14.94 12.79
C TRP A 319 -0.89 16.25 12.47
N LEU A 320 -0.82 17.19 13.41
CA LEU A 320 -0.08 18.45 13.28
C LEU A 320 1.40 18.22 12.95
N GLN A 321 2.02 17.23 13.61
CA GLN A 321 3.40 16.85 13.35
C GLN A 321 3.56 16.21 11.96
N ARG A 322 2.71 15.21 11.65
CA ARG A 322 2.76 14.45 10.41
C ARG A 322 2.58 15.35 9.19
N ASP A 323 1.62 16.26 9.25
CA ASP A 323 1.17 16.99 8.06
C ASP A 323 1.85 18.34 7.87
N PHE A 324 2.15 19.05 8.97
CA PHE A 324 2.58 20.45 8.92
C PHE A 324 3.89 20.70 9.67
N GLY A 325 4.41 19.72 10.41
CA GLY A 325 5.55 19.91 11.31
C GLY A 325 5.24 20.92 12.43
N ILE A 326 3.97 21.00 12.86
CA ILE A 326 3.54 21.86 13.97
C ILE A 326 3.64 21.09 15.28
N TYR A 327 4.14 21.77 16.31
CA TYR A 327 4.26 21.25 17.67
C TYR A 327 3.57 22.18 18.67
N ILE A 328 3.16 21.63 19.82
CA ILE A 328 2.43 22.39 20.83
C ILE A 328 3.25 22.45 22.13
N VAL A 329 3.42 23.66 22.66
CA VAL A 329 3.92 23.94 24.01
C VAL A 329 2.85 24.72 24.73
N ASN A 330 2.55 24.44 26.01
CA ASN A 330 1.43 25.03 26.75
C ASN A 330 0.05 24.64 26.18
N LEU A 331 -0.34 23.38 26.42
CA LEU A 331 -1.65 22.80 26.07
C LEU A 331 -2.51 22.64 27.33
N PHE A 332 -3.80 22.94 27.21
CA PHE A 332 -4.83 22.49 28.14
C PHE A 332 -5.86 21.65 27.39
N ASP A 333 -5.95 20.37 27.77
CA ASP A 333 -6.92 19.45 27.19
C ASP A 333 -8.16 19.29 28.09
N THR A 334 -9.31 19.76 27.58
CA THR A 334 -10.61 19.68 28.28
C THR A 334 -11.09 18.24 28.49
N PHE A 335 -10.64 17.26 27.69
CA PHE A 335 -10.91 15.84 27.92
C PHE A 335 -10.23 15.34 29.21
N HIS A 336 -8.97 15.73 29.43
CA HIS A 336 -8.25 15.38 30.66
C HIS A 336 -8.79 16.11 31.88
N ALA A 337 -9.22 17.36 31.71
CA ALA A 337 -9.95 18.09 32.75
C ALA A 337 -11.27 17.39 33.12
N SER A 338 -12.03 16.91 32.14
CA SER A 338 -13.30 16.19 32.36
C SER A 338 -13.10 14.92 33.19
N LYS A 339 -12.00 14.19 32.92
CA LYS A 339 -11.61 13.01 33.71
C LYS A 339 -11.24 13.34 35.15
N LEU A 340 -10.60 14.49 35.40
CA LEU A 340 -10.20 14.88 36.76
C LEU A 340 -11.35 15.49 37.56
N LEU A 341 -12.34 16.09 36.89
CA LEU A 341 -13.59 16.55 37.48
C LEU A 341 -14.64 15.43 37.66
N ASP A 342 -14.29 14.19 37.30
CA ASP A 342 -15.13 13.00 37.43
C ASP A 342 -16.50 13.13 36.72
N PHE A 343 -16.50 13.70 35.51
CA PHE A 343 -17.71 13.78 34.70
C PHE A 343 -18.14 12.41 34.16
N SER A 344 -19.46 12.20 34.12
CA SER A 344 -20.08 10.96 33.63
C SER A 344 -19.82 10.69 32.15
N HIS A 345 -19.65 11.76 31.37
CA HIS A 345 -19.32 11.71 29.96
C HIS A 345 -18.16 12.67 29.67
N LEU A 346 -17.31 12.27 28.72
CA LEU A 346 -16.05 12.96 28.43
C LEU A 346 -16.03 13.64 27.06
N SER A 347 -17.12 13.62 26.31
CA SER A 347 -17.17 14.16 24.94
C SER A 347 -17.42 15.66 24.89
N LEU A 348 -16.96 16.32 23.83
CA LEU A 348 -17.21 17.75 23.60
C LEU A 348 -18.71 18.06 23.57
N SER A 349 -19.49 17.19 22.91
CA SER A 349 -20.96 17.31 22.88
C SER A 349 -21.60 17.34 24.27
N PHE A 350 -21.02 16.64 25.24
CA PHE A 350 -21.48 16.68 26.62
C PHE A 350 -21.10 18.01 27.29
N LEU A 351 -19.87 18.50 27.08
CA LEU A 351 -19.42 19.78 27.64
C LEU A 351 -20.21 20.97 27.08
N LEU A 352 -20.49 20.97 25.77
CA LEU A 352 -21.35 21.96 25.12
C LEU A 352 -22.75 21.98 25.74
N LYS A 353 -23.34 20.80 25.98
CA LYS A 353 -24.64 20.70 26.64
C LYS A 353 -24.59 21.12 28.11
N HIS A 354 -23.56 20.72 28.83
CA HIS A 354 -23.43 20.97 30.27
C HIS A 354 -23.16 22.45 30.59
N TYR A 355 -22.24 23.09 29.87
CA TYR A 355 -21.83 24.47 30.14
C TYR A 355 -22.56 25.51 29.30
N CYS A 356 -22.92 25.18 28.06
CA CYS A 356 -23.51 26.14 27.12
C CYS A 356 -24.99 25.88 26.83
N ASN A 357 -25.54 24.75 27.31
CA ASN A 357 -26.89 24.29 26.98
C ASN A 357 -27.13 24.15 25.46
N LEU A 358 -26.09 23.74 24.72
CA LEU A 358 -26.12 23.53 23.26
C LEU A 358 -26.11 22.04 22.92
N GLU A 359 -26.85 21.66 21.88
CA GLU A 359 -26.86 20.29 21.36
C GLU A 359 -25.99 20.21 20.09
N ALA A 360 -24.90 19.45 20.17
CA ALA A 360 -23.99 19.27 19.03
C ALA A 360 -24.60 18.38 17.94
N ASP A 361 -24.51 18.83 16.69
CA ASP A 361 -25.01 18.08 15.54
C ASP A 361 -24.01 17.02 15.06
N LYS A 362 -24.24 15.76 15.44
CA LYS A 362 -23.32 14.66 15.10
C LYS A 362 -23.36 14.21 13.63
N GLN A 363 -24.15 14.86 12.78
CA GLN A 363 -24.32 14.45 11.38
C GLN A 363 -23.04 14.53 10.56
N PHE A 364 -22.17 15.52 10.84
CA PHE A 364 -21.01 15.82 10.00
C PHE A 364 -19.69 15.19 10.49
N GLN A 365 -19.70 14.48 11.62
CA GLN A 365 -18.49 13.84 12.17
C GLN A 365 -17.85 12.81 11.22
N LEU A 366 -18.65 12.20 10.32
CA LEU A 366 -18.18 11.24 9.31
C LEU A 366 -18.26 11.81 7.88
N ALA A 367 -18.40 13.13 7.74
CA ALA A 367 -18.42 13.78 6.44
C ALA A 367 -17.06 13.68 5.73
N ASP A 368 -17.08 13.78 4.40
CA ASP A 368 -15.85 13.88 3.63
C ASP A 368 -15.35 15.34 3.61
N TRP A 369 -14.49 15.69 4.57
CA TRP A 369 -13.92 17.04 4.74
C TRP A 369 -12.99 17.50 3.62
N ARG A 370 -12.76 16.66 2.60
CA ARG A 370 -12.04 17.02 1.38
C ARG A 370 -12.89 17.79 0.38
N ILE A 371 -14.22 17.76 0.54
CA ILE A 371 -15.16 18.43 -0.35
C ILE A 371 -14.85 19.93 -0.43
N ARG A 372 -14.81 20.48 -1.64
CA ARG A 372 -14.67 21.91 -1.91
C ARG A 372 -15.65 22.36 -3.01
N PRO A 373 -16.25 23.56 -2.91
CA PRO A 373 -16.21 24.45 -1.73
C PRO A 373 -16.93 23.82 -0.52
N LEU A 374 -16.54 24.21 0.69
CA LEU A 374 -17.22 23.77 1.92
C LEU A 374 -18.63 24.38 1.97
N THR A 375 -19.63 23.57 2.33
CA THR A 375 -20.99 24.08 2.49
C THR A 375 -21.12 24.95 3.74
N PRO A 376 -22.08 25.89 3.80
CA PRO A 376 -22.31 26.70 5.00
C PRO A 376 -22.57 25.87 6.27
N GLU A 377 -23.18 24.69 6.13
CA GLU A 377 -23.43 23.77 7.24
C GLU A 377 -22.13 23.16 7.78
N LEU A 378 -21.21 22.75 6.90
CA LEU A 378 -19.90 22.24 7.30
C LEU A 378 -19.06 23.32 7.97
N LEU A 379 -19.08 24.56 7.43
CA LEU A 379 -18.39 25.70 8.05
C LEU A 379 -18.97 26.03 9.42
N LYS A 380 -20.28 25.99 9.58
CA LYS A 380 -20.93 26.22 10.86
C LYS A 380 -20.54 25.14 11.88
N TYR A 381 -20.60 23.87 11.49
CA TYR A 381 -20.19 22.75 12.35
C TYR A 381 -18.73 22.91 12.80
N ALA A 382 -17.82 23.14 11.84
CA ALA A 382 -16.40 23.34 12.13
C ALA A 382 -16.17 24.48 13.13
N ARG A 383 -16.86 25.62 12.97
CA ARG A 383 -16.76 26.73 13.93
C ARG A 383 -17.23 26.37 15.33
N GLU A 384 -18.31 25.60 15.45
CA GLU A 384 -18.90 25.24 16.74
C GLU A 384 -17.95 24.42 17.63
N ASP A 385 -17.04 23.64 17.05
CA ASP A 385 -16.09 22.81 17.80
C ASP A 385 -15.08 23.63 18.62
N THR A 386 -14.66 24.81 18.14
CA THR A 386 -13.71 25.69 18.86
C THR A 386 -14.35 26.91 19.52
N HIS A 387 -15.47 27.41 18.98
CA HIS A 387 -16.07 28.68 19.36
C HIS A 387 -16.39 28.79 20.87
N TYR A 388 -16.90 27.70 21.47
CA TYR A 388 -17.26 27.67 22.89
C TYR A 388 -16.14 27.14 23.80
N LEU A 389 -15.03 26.67 23.23
CA LEU A 389 -14.05 25.87 23.94
C LEU A 389 -13.23 26.70 24.95
N ILE A 390 -12.97 27.98 24.66
CA ILE A 390 -12.32 28.90 25.60
C ILE A 390 -13.20 29.12 26.85
N PHE A 391 -14.51 29.32 26.66
CA PHE A 391 -15.44 29.47 27.78
C PHE A 391 -15.52 28.19 28.63
N ILE A 392 -15.60 27.03 27.99
CA ILE A 392 -15.56 25.73 28.67
C ILE A 392 -14.26 25.58 29.46
N TYR A 393 -13.11 25.92 28.88
CA TYR A 393 -11.83 25.93 29.58
C TYR A 393 -11.88 26.79 30.84
N THR A 394 -12.38 28.03 30.76
CA THR A 394 -12.43 28.94 31.92
C THR A 394 -13.33 28.38 33.03
N GLN A 395 -14.46 27.79 32.68
CA GLN A 395 -15.35 27.12 33.64
C GLN A 395 -14.67 25.91 34.32
N MET A 396 -14.06 25.04 33.52
CA MET A 396 -13.37 23.85 34.03
C MET A 396 -12.16 24.22 34.89
N LYS A 397 -11.39 25.25 34.48
CA LYS A 397 -10.29 25.81 35.27
C LYS A 397 -10.76 26.19 36.66
N ASN A 398 -11.83 26.98 36.76
CA ASN A 398 -12.36 27.43 38.04
C ASN A 398 -12.86 26.27 38.90
N GLN A 399 -13.52 25.27 38.30
CA GLN A 399 -13.97 24.07 39.01
C GLN A 399 -12.80 23.23 39.52
N LEU A 400 -11.73 23.08 38.73
CA LEU A 400 -10.52 22.36 39.14
C LEU A 400 -9.80 23.06 40.30
N ILE A 401 -9.76 24.39 40.29
CA ILE A 401 -9.18 25.18 41.38
C ILE A 401 -10.04 25.01 42.64
N ALA A 402 -11.37 25.11 42.52
CA ALA A 402 -12.29 24.95 43.65
C ALA A 402 -12.29 23.53 44.24
N ALA A 403 -12.14 22.51 43.40
CA ALA A 403 -12.05 21.11 43.82
C ALA A 403 -10.66 20.72 44.36
N GLY A 404 -9.62 21.51 44.04
CA GLY A 404 -8.27 21.28 44.51
C GLY A 404 -8.07 21.82 45.94
N ASN A 405 -7.93 20.92 46.92
CA ASN A 405 -7.49 21.31 48.28
C ASN A 405 -6.06 21.88 48.24
N ASN A 406 -5.63 22.59 49.30
CA ASN A 406 -4.31 23.24 49.43
C ASN A 406 -3.08 22.38 49.06
N GLU A 407 -3.20 21.05 49.04
CA GLU A 407 -2.11 20.11 48.72
C GLU A 407 -2.26 19.39 47.36
N LYS A 408 -3.41 19.49 46.68
CA LYS A 408 -3.72 18.78 45.42
C LYS A 408 -4.23 19.74 44.35
N ASN A 409 -3.31 20.40 43.64
CA ASN A 409 -3.68 21.32 42.57
C ASN A 409 -4.07 20.53 41.30
N LEU A 410 -5.33 20.07 41.23
CA LEU A 410 -5.89 19.28 40.11
C LEU A 410 -5.65 19.94 38.75
N LEU A 411 -5.61 21.27 38.72
CA LEU A 411 -5.29 22.05 37.52
C LEU A 411 -3.87 21.75 37.01
N LYS A 412 -2.87 21.69 37.89
CA LYS A 412 -1.50 21.28 37.52
C LYS A 412 -1.47 19.85 36.97
N ALA A 413 -2.30 18.95 37.51
CA ALA A 413 -2.42 17.59 36.98
C ALA A 413 -3.03 17.54 35.57
N VAL A 414 -3.94 18.46 35.21
CA VAL A 414 -4.40 18.60 33.82
C VAL A 414 -3.28 19.05 32.91
N PHE A 415 -2.51 20.07 33.31
CA PHE A 415 -1.37 20.55 32.53
C PHE A 415 -0.32 19.44 32.34
N GLU A 416 -0.03 18.65 33.37
CA GLU A 416 0.90 17.53 33.27
C GLU A 416 0.39 16.43 32.32
N ARG A 417 -0.91 16.10 32.35
CA ARG A 417 -1.49 15.17 31.37
C ARG A 417 -1.44 15.73 29.95
N SER A 418 -1.78 17.01 29.79
CA SER A 418 -1.75 17.71 28.49
C SER A 418 -0.33 17.81 27.93
N LYS A 419 0.67 17.99 28.79
CA LYS A 419 2.10 17.94 28.47
C LYS A 419 2.50 16.57 27.92
N ASN A 420 2.05 15.48 28.56
CA ASN A 420 2.27 14.13 28.04
C ASN A 420 1.60 13.89 26.67
N VAL A 421 0.45 14.52 26.41
CA VAL A 421 -0.17 14.50 25.07
C VAL A 421 0.72 15.23 24.05
N CYS A 422 1.27 16.39 24.41
CA CYS A 422 2.18 17.15 23.53
C CYS A 422 3.48 16.39 23.22
N LEU A 423 3.96 15.54 24.13
CA LEU A 423 5.18 14.72 23.94
C LEU A 423 4.96 13.50 23.03
N LYS A 424 3.73 13.18 22.64
CA LYS A 424 3.46 12.09 21.70
C LYS A 424 4.16 12.36 20.37
N LYS A 425 4.76 11.32 19.81
CA LYS A 425 5.43 11.35 18.52
C LYS A 425 4.59 10.64 17.48
N TYR A 426 4.50 11.20 16.27
CA TYR A 426 3.98 10.43 15.14
C TYR A 426 4.95 9.32 14.74
N GLU A 427 4.43 8.10 14.64
CA GLU A 427 5.14 6.95 14.08
C GLU A 427 4.31 6.37 12.93
N LYS A 428 4.97 6.11 11.79
CA LYS A 428 4.29 5.53 10.63
C LYS A 428 3.76 4.13 10.96
N PRO A 429 2.61 3.72 10.39
CA PRO A 429 2.18 2.33 10.48
C PRO A 429 3.21 1.42 9.80
N LEU A 430 3.85 0.56 10.58
CA LEU A 430 4.85 -0.38 10.09
C LEU A 430 4.19 -1.66 9.56
N HIS A 431 4.68 -2.12 8.42
CA HIS A 431 4.30 -3.41 7.84
C HIS A 431 5.43 -4.42 8.01
N ASN A 432 5.17 -5.50 8.74
CA ASN A 432 6.14 -6.58 8.96
C ASN A 432 5.55 -7.92 8.51
N SER A 433 6.42 -8.94 8.44
CA SER A 433 6.02 -10.30 8.02
C SER A 433 4.99 -10.96 8.93
N GLU A 434 4.70 -10.39 10.09
CA GLU A 434 3.76 -10.91 11.08
C GLU A 434 2.49 -10.07 11.23
N SER A 435 2.36 -8.94 10.52
CA SER A 435 1.28 -7.96 10.69
C SER A 435 -0.11 -8.58 10.50
N TYR A 436 -0.22 -9.56 9.59
CA TYR A 436 -1.45 -10.32 9.34
C TYR A 436 -1.95 -11.11 10.57
N ARG A 437 -1.06 -11.45 11.53
CA ARG A 437 -1.45 -12.17 12.76
C ARG A 437 -2.36 -11.35 13.65
N SER A 438 -2.23 -10.02 13.63
CA SER A 438 -3.13 -9.13 14.38
C SER A 438 -4.57 -9.27 13.90
N LEU A 439 -4.78 -9.41 12.59
CA LEU A 439 -6.07 -9.64 11.96
C LEU A 439 -6.63 -11.02 12.34
N LEU A 440 -5.80 -12.07 12.27
CA LEU A 440 -6.20 -13.43 12.64
C LEU A 440 -6.66 -13.52 14.10
N LYS A 441 -5.93 -12.90 15.03
CA LYS A 441 -6.30 -12.86 16.46
C LYS A 441 -7.68 -12.21 16.67
N LYS A 442 -7.99 -11.15 15.92
CA LYS A 442 -9.27 -10.43 16.01
C LYS A 442 -10.42 -11.27 15.44
N CYS A 443 -10.21 -11.95 14.32
CA CYS A 443 -11.26 -12.66 13.60
C CYS A 443 -11.44 -14.13 14.04
N LYS A 444 -10.52 -14.69 14.83
CA LYS A 444 -10.55 -16.08 15.34
C LYS A 444 -10.72 -17.13 14.22
N VAL A 445 -10.12 -16.88 13.06
CA VAL A 445 -10.20 -17.78 11.91
C VAL A 445 -9.03 -18.74 11.91
N ASN A 446 -9.31 -20.03 11.68
CA ASN A 446 -8.32 -21.06 11.52
C ASN A 446 -8.14 -21.40 10.04
N PHE A 447 -6.94 -21.15 9.52
CA PHE A 447 -6.60 -21.39 8.11
C PHE A 447 -5.59 -22.52 7.97
N ASN A 448 -5.74 -23.33 6.92
CA ASN A 448 -4.73 -24.31 6.52
C ASN A 448 -3.49 -23.63 5.91
N SER A 449 -2.41 -24.39 5.67
CA SER A 449 -1.18 -23.82 5.12
C SER A 449 -1.35 -23.08 3.77
N ARG A 450 -2.32 -23.46 2.93
CA ARG A 450 -2.60 -22.77 1.65
C ARG A 450 -3.28 -21.43 1.87
N GLN A 451 -4.36 -21.45 2.66
CA GLN A 451 -5.15 -20.27 3.02
C GLN A 451 -4.30 -19.27 3.82
N MET A 452 -3.43 -19.75 4.70
CA MET A 452 -2.49 -18.91 5.45
C MET A 452 -1.49 -18.22 4.53
N PHE A 453 -0.98 -18.93 3.51
CA PHE A 453 -0.11 -18.32 2.52
C PHE A 453 -0.85 -17.29 1.67
N ALA A 454 -2.05 -17.60 1.19
CA ALA A 454 -2.88 -16.63 0.47
C ALA A 454 -3.14 -15.39 1.33
N LEU A 455 -3.51 -15.56 2.59
CA LEU A 455 -3.75 -14.46 3.51
C LEU A 455 -2.51 -13.56 3.64
N LYS A 456 -1.33 -14.14 3.86
CA LYS A 456 -0.09 -13.39 4.01
C LYS A 456 0.23 -12.58 2.77
N GLU A 457 0.23 -13.22 1.59
CA GLU A 457 0.58 -12.55 0.34
C GLU A 457 -0.47 -11.51 -0.08
N LEU A 458 -1.77 -11.77 0.14
CA LEU A 458 -2.84 -10.79 -0.11
C LEU A 458 -2.75 -9.60 0.86
N TYR A 459 -2.38 -9.85 2.11
CA TYR A 459 -2.18 -8.80 3.11
C TYR A 459 -0.96 -7.93 2.76
N ASP A 460 0.14 -8.53 2.31
CA ASP A 460 1.34 -7.84 1.82
C ASP A 460 1.05 -7.06 0.52
N TRP A 461 0.29 -7.65 -0.41
CA TRP A 461 -0.16 -6.99 -1.65
C TRP A 461 -1.00 -5.76 -1.31
N ARG A 462 -1.96 -5.90 -0.40
CA ARG A 462 -2.85 -4.80 0.01
C ARG A 462 -2.07 -3.65 0.62
N ASP A 463 -1.12 -3.91 1.50
CA ASP A 463 -0.28 -2.86 2.11
C ASP A 463 0.56 -2.14 1.04
N ARG A 464 1.21 -2.90 0.15
CA ARG A 464 1.98 -2.34 -0.97
C ARG A 464 1.13 -1.45 -1.87
N MET A 465 -0.07 -1.90 -2.25
CA MET A 465 -1.00 -1.09 -3.05
C MET A 465 -1.51 0.13 -2.31
N ALA A 466 -1.86 0.00 -1.04
CA ALA A 466 -2.30 1.10 -0.20
C ALA A 466 -1.23 2.21 -0.11
N ARG A 467 0.05 1.83 0.04
CA ARG A 467 1.17 2.77 0.07
C ARG A 467 1.42 3.44 -1.28
N ASN A 468 1.49 2.64 -2.35
CA ASN A 468 1.81 3.13 -3.69
C ASN A 468 0.76 4.10 -4.20
N GLU A 469 -0.51 3.75 -4.03
CA GLU A 469 -1.64 4.55 -4.52
C GLU A 469 -2.05 5.63 -3.52
N ASP A 470 -1.44 5.74 -2.34
CA ASP A 470 -1.90 6.57 -1.21
C ASP A 470 -3.41 6.38 -0.92
N GLU A 471 -3.80 5.15 -0.62
CA GLU A 471 -5.19 4.79 -0.32
C GLU A 471 -5.26 3.99 0.99
N SER A 472 -6.41 4.03 1.68
CA SER A 472 -6.54 3.24 2.90
C SER A 472 -6.61 1.75 2.58
N THR A 473 -6.12 0.91 3.49
CA THR A 473 -6.24 -0.55 3.35
C THR A 473 -7.71 -1.01 3.21
N GLY A 474 -8.65 -0.26 3.80
CA GLY A 474 -10.09 -0.50 3.66
C GLY A 474 -10.63 -0.18 2.26
N TYR A 475 -10.12 0.87 1.62
CA TYR A 475 -10.48 1.23 0.25
C TYR A 475 -9.90 0.24 -0.77
N VAL A 476 -8.65 -0.20 -0.55
CA VAL A 476 -7.97 -1.17 -1.44
C VAL A 476 -8.69 -2.53 -1.41
N LEU A 477 -8.78 -3.15 -0.23
CA LEU A 477 -9.44 -4.45 -0.05
C LEU A 477 -9.88 -4.61 1.42
N PRO A 478 -11.19 -4.49 1.71
CA PRO A 478 -11.72 -4.63 3.07
C PRO A 478 -11.35 -5.95 3.75
N ASN A 479 -11.18 -5.93 5.07
CA ASN A 479 -10.76 -7.09 5.86
C ASN A 479 -11.64 -8.33 5.63
N HIS A 480 -12.97 -8.17 5.54
CA HIS A 480 -13.88 -9.31 5.35
C HIS A 480 -13.73 -9.94 3.96
N MET A 481 -13.53 -9.14 2.90
CA MET A 481 -13.31 -9.65 1.54
C MET A 481 -11.94 -10.32 1.43
N LEU A 482 -10.91 -9.75 2.05
CA LEU A 482 -9.57 -10.34 2.11
C LEU A 482 -9.59 -11.73 2.78
N LEU A 483 -10.29 -11.85 3.92
CA LEU A 483 -10.44 -13.12 4.62
C LEU A 483 -11.24 -14.14 3.79
N HIS A 484 -12.33 -13.70 3.16
CA HIS A 484 -13.15 -14.56 2.32
C HIS A 484 -12.39 -15.09 1.09
N MET A 485 -11.62 -14.23 0.43
CA MET A 485 -10.78 -14.62 -0.70
C MET A 485 -9.70 -15.63 -0.31
N ALA A 486 -9.05 -15.41 0.85
CA ALA A 486 -8.08 -16.34 1.40
C ALA A 486 -8.71 -17.69 1.80
N GLU A 487 -9.98 -17.69 2.21
CA GLU A 487 -10.72 -18.89 2.61
C GLU A 487 -11.17 -19.73 1.40
N VAL A 488 -11.76 -19.09 0.38
CA VAL A 488 -12.33 -19.75 -0.80
C VAL A 488 -11.24 -20.21 -1.77
N LEU A 489 -10.13 -19.46 -1.89
CA LEU A 489 -9.05 -19.70 -2.85
C LEU A 489 -9.58 -19.86 -4.29
N PRO A 490 -10.27 -18.85 -4.87
CA PRO A 490 -10.89 -18.95 -6.18
C PRO A 490 -9.88 -19.32 -7.28
N ARG A 491 -10.21 -20.34 -8.09
CA ARG A 491 -9.32 -20.85 -9.14
C ARG A 491 -9.24 -19.93 -10.34
N GLU A 492 -10.29 -19.15 -10.61
CA GLU A 492 -10.43 -18.29 -11.77
C GLU A 492 -10.60 -16.83 -11.34
N GLN A 493 -10.26 -15.90 -12.22
CA GLN A 493 -10.39 -14.45 -11.97
C GLN A 493 -11.83 -14.04 -11.61
N GLN A 494 -12.83 -14.64 -12.25
CA GLN A 494 -14.24 -14.38 -11.95
C GLN A 494 -14.62 -14.75 -10.51
N GLY A 495 -13.99 -15.78 -9.94
CA GLY A 495 -14.19 -16.15 -8.55
C GLY A 495 -13.65 -15.10 -7.56
N ILE A 496 -12.61 -14.35 -7.95
CA ILE A 496 -12.07 -13.22 -7.16
C ILE A 496 -13.07 -12.08 -7.15
N LEU A 497 -13.64 -11.74 -8.31
CA LEU A 497 -14.67 -10.71 -8.44
C LEU A 497 -15.93 -11.10 -7.64
N ALA A 498 -16.37 -12.36 -7.73
CA ALA A 498 -17.50 -12.87 -6.96
C ALA A 498 -17.28 -12.84 -5.43
N SER A 499 -16.01 -12.87 -4.99
CA SER A 499 -15.65 -12.77 -3.57
C SER A 499 -15.77 -11.33 -3.02
N CYS A 500 -16.00 -10.34 -3.87
CA CYS A 500 -16.04 -8.92 -3.51
C CYS A 500 -17.39 -8.30 -3.89
N ASN A 501 -18.17 -7.84 -2.91
CA ASN A 501 -19.44 -7.14 -3.16
C ASN A 501 -19.58 -5.87 -2.30
N PRO A 502 -19.52 -4.66 -2.90
CA PRO A 502 -19.13 -4.37 -4.29
C PRO A 502 -17.64 -4.68 -4.53
N VAL A 503 -17.24 -4.80 -5.81
CA VAL A 503 -15.83 -5.04 -6.16
C VAL A 503 -15.01 -3.75 -5.99
N PRO A 504 -13.96 -3.74 -5.14
CA PRO A 504 -13.07 -2.58 -5.03
C PRO A 504 -12.38 -2.27 -6.37
N PRO A 505 -12.27 -0.98 -6.77
CA PRO A 505 -11.67 -0.61 -8.05
C PRO A 505 -10.23 -1.13 -8.24
N LEU A 506 -9.40 -1.04 -7.20
CA LEU A 506 -8.00 -1.49 -7.25
C LEU A 506 -7.87 -3.01 -7.34
N VAL A 507 -8.82 -3.76 -6.77
CA VAL A 507 -8.90 -5.22 -6.93
C VAL A 507 -9.23 -5.57 -8.38
N LYS A 508 -10.15 -4.82 -9.01
CA LYS A 508 -10.48 -5.01 -10.42
C LYS A 508 -9.31 -4.68 -11.34
N GLN A 509 -8.58 -3.60 -11.06
CA GLN A 509 -7.42 -3.17 -11.83
C GLN A 509 -6.24 -4.15 -11.72
N GLN A 510 -5.98 -4.70 -10.53
CA GLN A 510 -4.86 -5.62 -10.27
C GLN A 510 -5.31 -7.09 -10.20
N LEU A 511 -6.39 -7.43 -10.92
CA LEU A 511 -7.01 -8.76 -10.88
C LEU A 511 -6.01 -9.88 -11.21
N ASN A 512 -5.12 -9.62 -12.17
CA ASN A 512 -4.07 -10.54 -12.59
C ASN A 512 -3.06 -10.84 -11.48
N GLU A 513 -2.55 -9.83 -10.77
CA GLU A 513 -1.58 -10.03 -9.69
C GLU A 513 -2.20 -10.85 -8.54
N ILE A 514 -3.44 -10.49 -8.15
CA ILE A 514 -4.19 -11.20 -7.10
C ILE A 514 -4.43 -12.65 -7.50
N HIS A 515 -4.81 -12.90 -8.75
CA HIS A 515 -5.01 -14.24 -9.26
C HIS A 515 -3.74 -15.10 -9.19
N LEU A 516 -2.58 -14.54 -9.56
CA LEU A 516 -1.30 -15.23 -9.45
C LEU A 516 -0.94 -15.58 -8.00
N ILE A 517 -1.25 -14.70 -7.05
CA ILE A 517 -1.06 -14.97 -5.61
C ILE A 517 -1.88 -16.19 -5.18
N ILE A 518 -3.14 -16.26 -5.62
CA ILE A 518 -4.05 -17.36 -5.24
C ILE A 518 -3.62 -18.68 -5.90
N LEU A 519 -3.20 -18.67 -7.16
CA LEU A 519 -2.67 -19.87 -7.81
C LEU A 519 -1.44 -20.42 -7.08
N LYS A 520 -0.47 -19.56 -6.72
CA LYS A 520 0.68 -19.94 -5.90
C LYS A 520 0.28 -20.51 -4.55
N ALA A 521 -0.79 -20.00 -3.94
CA ALA A 521 -1.31 -20.53 -2.70
C ALA A 521 -1.89 -21.94 -2.86
N ARG A 522 -2.56 -22.21 -3.98
CA ARG A 522 -3.13 -23.53 -4.29
C ARG A 522 -2.06 -24.57 -4.59
N ASP A 523 -0.94 -24.16 -5.19
CA ASP A 523 0.17 -25.07 -5.54
C ASP A 523 0.97 -25.56 -4.32
N ARG A 524 0.79 -24.93 -3.15
CA ARG A 524 1.49 -25.36 -1.94
C ARG A 524 1.01 -26.73 -1.44
N PRO A 525 1.91 -27.59 -0.91
CA PRO A 525 1.51 -28.85 -0.30
C PRO A 525 0.73 -28.60 1.00
N ILE A 526 -0.29 -29.42 1.25
CA ILE A 526 -1.05 -29.41 2.51
C ILE A 526 -0.25 -30.24 3.53
N THR A 527 0.01 -29.70 4.72
CA THR A 527 0.74 -30.45 5.77
C THR A 527 -0.22 -31.35 6.56
N LYS A 528 0.27 -32.48 7.10
CA LYS A 528 -0.56 -33.41 7.90
C LYS A 528 -1.19 -32.78 9.16
N SER A 529 -0.61 -31.70 9.68
CA SER A 529 -1.17 -30.88 10.76
C SER A 529 -2.39 -30.05 10.33
N ASP A 530 -2.51 -29.71 9.04
CA ASP A 530 -3.61 -28.91 8.48
C ASP A 530 -4.92 -29.70 8.32
N GLU A 531 -4.84 -31.03 8.19
CA GLU A 531 -6.02 -31.89 8.03
C GLU A 531 -6.91 -31.89 9.29
N LYS A 532 -6.31 -31.72 10.48
CA LYS A 532 -7.05 -31.58 11.75
C LYS A 532 -7.75 -30.23 11.86
N VAL A 533 -7.08 -29.15 11.42
CA VAL A 533 -7.62 -27.78 11.42
C VAL A 533 -8.82 -27.67 10.48
N THR A 534 -8.72 -28.27 9.28
CA THR A 534 -9.79 -28.28 8.27
C THR A 534 -11.02 -29.07 8.73
N LYS A 535 -10.83 -30.14 9.53
CA LYS A 535 -11.94 -30.90 10.14
C LYS A 535 -12.64 -30.10 11.25
N GLN A 536 -11.90 -29.41 12.11
CA GLN A 536 -12.45 -28.60 13.20
C GLN A 536 -13.25 -27.39 12.69
N SER A 537 -12.72 -26.65 11.69
CA SER A 537 -13.41 -25.50 11.09
C SER A 537 -14.71 -25.87 10.40
N ASN A 538 -14.80 -27.08 9.84
CA ASN A 538 -16.04 -27.59 9.24
C ASN A 538 -17.07 -27.98 10.31
N ILE A 539 -16.66 -28.52 11.46
CA ILE A 539 -17.56 -28.85 12.59
C ILE A 539 -18.15 -27.55 13.19
N ASP A 540 -17.32 -26.52 13.40
CA ASP A 540 -17.78 -25.21 13.91
C ASP A 540 -18.73 -24.48 12.93
N ARG A 541 -18.59 -24.73 11.61
CA ARG A 541 -19.52 -24.24 10.57
C ARG A 541 -20.89 -24.91 10.64
N PHE A 542 -20.96 -26.21 10.93
CA PHE A 542 -22.23 -26.93 11.08
C PHE A 542 -22.95 -26.53 12.38
N ALA A 543 -22.21 -26.25 13.46
CA ALA A 543 -22.80 -25.82 14.73
C ALA A 543 -23.36 -24.38 14.69
N ASN A 544 -22.80 -23.49 13.85
CA ASN A 544 -23.23 -22.09 13.73
C ASN A 544 -24.29 -21.83 12.65
N ARG A 545 -24.71 -22.85 11.89
CA ARG A 545 -25.95 -22.79 11.12
C ARG A 545 -27.06 -23.30 12.03
N VAL A 546 -27.78 -22.41 12.70
CA VAL A 546 -29.12 -22.74 13.19
C VAL A 546 -29.94 -23.05 11.94
N ILE A 547 -30.12 -24.34 11.67
CA ILE A 547 -31.10 -24.81 10.71
C ILE A 547 -32.44 -24.55 11.38
N ASP A 548 -33.15 -23.54 10.88
CA ASP A 548 -34.54 -23.30 11.26
C ASP A 548 -35.35 -24.48 10.72
N LEU A 549 -35.72 -25.41 11.61
CA LEU A 549 -36.37 -26.68 11.26
C LEU A 549 -37.89 -26.52 11.07
N ASP A 550 -38.42 -25.30 11.09
CA ASP A 550 -39.87 -25.03 11.10
C ASP A 550 -40.43 -24.40 9.82
N GLU A 551 -39.71 -24.40 8.69
CA GLU A 551 -40.31 -24.14 7.38
C GLU A 551 -40.60 -25.45 6.62
N GLN A 552 -41.83 -25.94 6.76
CA GLN A 552 -42.42 -26.91 5.83
C GLN A 552 -42.48 -26.30 4.43
N ILE A 553 -41.53 -26.67 3.58
CA ILE A 553 -41.66 -26.53 2.13
C ILE A 553 -42.05 -27.91 1.58
N ASP A 554 -43.34 -28.07 1.34
CA ASP A 554 -43.90 -29.15 0.53
C ASP A 554 -43.49 -28.92 -0.93
N SER A 555 -42.60 -29.76 -1.47
CA SER A 555 -42.53 -29.94 -2.92
C SER A 555 -42.33 -31.42 -3.25
N LYS A 556 -43.42 -32.00 -3.76
CA LYS A 556 -43.51 -33.30 -4.43
C LYS A 556 -42.60 -33.31 -5.67
N HIS A 557 -42.15 -34.51 -6.06
CA HIS A 557 -41.23 -34.87 -7.17
C HIS A 557 -39.75 -34.89 -6.73
N ASP A 558 -39.01 -36.00 -6.68
CA ASP A 558 -39.08 -37.26 -7.41
C ASP A 558 -38.64 -38.45 -6.53
N LYS A 559 -39.41 -39.54 -6.61
CA LYS A 559 -38.96 -40.87 -6.23
C LYS A 559 -38.38 -41.52 -7.48
N PHE A 560 -37.14 -41.97 -7.48
CA PHE A 560 -36.79 -43.25 -8.12
C PHE A 560 -35.60 -43.93 -7.43
N ALA A 561 -35.84 -45.23 -7.22
CA ALA A 561 -35.07 -46.32 -6.64
C ALA A 561 -33.53 -46.28 -6.72
N ALA A 562 -32.95 -46.81 -5.65
CA ALA A 562 -31.62 -47.42 -5.60
C ALA A 562 -31.55 -48.67 -6.51
N ASP A 563 -30.43 -48.85 -7.21
CA ASP A 563 -29.58 -50.05 -7.14
C ASP A 563 -28.45 -50.02 -8.18
N SER A 564 -27.38 -50.75 -7.85
CA SER A 564 -26.23 -51.20 -8.67
C SER A 564 -24.89 -50.44 -8.57
N ASP A 565 -24.05 -51.03 -7.71
CA ASP A 565 -22.60 -51.22 -7.77
C ASP A 565 -21.90 -50.91 -9.11
N ILE A 566 -20.96 -49.95 -9.11
CA ILE A 566 -19.72 -50.07 -9.89
C ILE A 566 -18.55 -49.53 -9.07
N ASN A 567 -17.72 -50.48 -8.64
CA ASN A 567 -16.45 -50.33 -7.98
C ASN A 567 -15.34 -50.36 -9.04
N THR A 568 -14.65 -49.25 -9.33
CA THR A 568 -13.36 -49.31 -10.05
C THR A 568 -12.41 -48.20 -9.57
N LYS A 569 -11.34 -48.62 -8.90
CA LYS A 569 -10.12 -47.85 -8.65
C LYS A 569 -9.22 -47.91 -9.90
N PRO A 570 -8.49 -46.85 -10.27
CA PRO A 570 -7.59 -46.88 -11.42
C PRO A 570 -6.30 -47.65 -11.09
N LEU A 571 -5.92 -48.56 -12.00
CA LEU A 571 -4.66 -49.29 -12.04
C LEU A 571 -3.49 -48.35 -12.34
N ILE A 572 -2.77 -47.91 -11.31
CA ILE A 572 -1.34 -47.57 -11.38
C ILE A 572 -0.74 -48.15 -10.11
N GLU A 573 -0.25 -49.38 -10.20
CA GLU A 573 0.73 -49.99 -9.28
C GLU A 573 0.80 -51.48 -9.62
N GLN A 574 1.76 -51.86 -10.45
CA GLN A 574 2.42 -53.18 -10.53
C GLN A 574 3.20 -53.19 -11.85
N PHE A 575 4.50 -52.91 -11.79
CA PHE A 575 5.58 -53.73 -12.33
C PHE A 575 6.92 -53.08 -11.96
N GLU A 576 7.85 -53.96 -11.59
CA GLU A 576 8.92 -53.78 -10.62
C GLU A 576 10.20 -53.12 -11.14
N ASP A 577 10.94 -52.54 -10.19
CA ASP A 577 12.38 -52.30 -10.24
C ASP A 577 13.18 -53.60 -10.40
N LYS A 578 14.18 -53.60 -11.29
CA LYS A 578 15.59 -54.01 -11.09
C LYS A 578 16.26 -54.41 -12.40
N GLU A 579 17.20 -53.60 -12.87
CA GLU A 579 18.59 -54.03 -13.09
C GLU A 579 19.53 -52.83 -13.24
N PHE A 580 20.71 -52.98 -12.64
CA PHE A 580 21.77 -52.01 -12.37
C PHE A 580 22.54 -51.58 -13.63
N CYS A 581 22.89 -50.29 -13.73
CA CYS A 581 24.25 -49.72 -13.72
C CYS A 581 25.33 -50.44 -14.55
N GLU A 582 25.92 -49.72 -15.53
CA GLU A 582 27.38 -49.50 -15.63
C GLU A 582 27.75 -48.56 -16.81
N LEU A 583 28.34 -47.41 -16.47
CA LEU A 583 29.57 -46.81 -17.03
C LEU A 583 29.52 -45.29 -17.03
N GLN A 584 30.13 -44.76 -15.98
CA GLN A 584 30.54 -43.39 -15.75
C GLN A 584 31.97 -43.21 -16.32
N GLU A 585 32.31 -41.94 -16.62
CA GLU A 585 33.65 -41.34 -16.60
C GLU A 585 34.55 -41.32 -17.86
N SER A 586 34.78 -40.09 -18.33
CA SER A 586 36.10 -39.40 -18.51
C SER A 586 36.05 -38.48 -19.75
N ALA A 587 36.64 -37.29 -19.83
CA ALA A 587 37.21 -36.35 -18.88
C ALA A 587 37.42 -35.00 -19.62
N ASN A 588 37.29 -33.91 -18.87
CA ASN A 588 38.09 -32.68 -18.87
C ASN A 588 38.14 -31.67 -20.06
N GLU A 589 37.68 -30.46 -19.70
CA GLU A 589 38.38 -29.15 -19.71
C GLU A 589 38.93 -28.52 -21.01
N GLU A 590 38.25 -27.42 -21.39
CA GLU A 590 38.74 -26.10 -21.88
C GLU A 590 39.61 -25.97 -23.15
N PRO A 591 39.39 -24.91 -23.99
CA PRO A 591 39.33 -23.52 -23.54
C PRO A 591 38.17 -22.65 -24.06
N LEU A 592 37.51 -21.98 -23.12
CA LEU A 592 36.96 -20.64 -23.28
C LEU A 592 38.09 -19.64 -23.56
N LYS A 593 38.02 -18.93 -24.70
CA LYS A 593 38.51 -17.55 -24.87
C LYS A 593 38.32 -17.13 -26.33
N LYS A 594 37.17 -16.50 -26.63
CA LYS A 594 36.93 -15.46 -27.64
C LYS A 594 35.42 -15.31 -27.89
N CYS A 595 34.75 -14.61 -26.98
CA CYS A 595 33.54 -13.82 -27.26
C CYS A 595 33.15 -13.07 -25.98
N SER A 596 34.01 -12.17 -25.53
CA SER A 596 33.71 -11.24 -24.43
C SER A 596 34.00 -9.83 -24.93
N GLN A 597 33.03 -9.25 -25.65
CA GLN A 597 32.99 -7.80 -25.90
C GLN A 597 31.59 -7.20 -25.68
N PHE A 598 30.64 -7.96 -25.13
CA PHE A 598 29.32 -7.44 -24.74
C PHE A 598 29.11 -7.35 -23.22
N ILE A 599 29.90 -8.10 -22.43
CA ILE A 599 29.73 -8.23 -20.97
C ILE A 599 30.45 -7.12 -20.18
N ASP A 600 31.45 -6.45 -20.76
CA ASP A 600 32.31 -5.53 -20.00
C ASP A 600 31.70 -4.15 -19.72
N PHE A 601 30.55 -3.80 -20.30
CA PHE A 601 29.86 -2.56 -19.96
C PHE A 601 29.08 -2.66 -18.63
N PHE A 602 28.59 -3.86 -18.28
CA PHE A 602 27.79 -4.04 -17.07
C PHE A 602 28.62 -4.25 -15.81
N ASN A 603 29.94 -4.47 -15.94
CA ASN A 603 30.67 -5.15 -14.88
C ASN A 603 31.90 -4.47 -14.28
N ASN A 604 32.41 -3.28 -14.65
CA ASN A 604 33.55 -2.77 -13.87
C ASN A 604 33.72 -1.27 -13.66
N LYS A 605 33.94 -0.96 -12.38
CA LYS A 605 34.52 0.26 -11.83
C LYS A 605 35.95 0.44 -12.35
N THR A 606 36.24 1.68 -12.77
CA THR A 606 37.52 2.40 -12.68
C THR A 606 38.81 1.82 -13.31
N GLN A 607 39.16 2.42 -14.46
CA GLN A 607 40.50 2.91 -14.90
C GLN A 607 41.60 1.92 -15.42
N PRO A 608 42.54 2.41 -16.26
CA PRO A 608 42.84 1.81 -17.57
C PRO A 608 44.23 1.17 -17.68
N ILE A 609 44.41 0.16 -18.56
CA ILE A 609 45.74 -0.30 -18.97
C ILE A 609 45.85 -0.51 -20.49
N ARG A 610 46.93 0.07 -21.02
CA ARG A 610 47.44 0.14 -22.40
C ARG A 610 47.55 -1.20 -23.13
N CYS A 611 47.23 -1.16 -24.42
CA CYS A 611 47.44 -2.23 -25.39
C CYS A 611 48.84 -2.13 -26.04
N LYS A 612 49.56 -3.26 -26.18
CA LYS A 612 50.71 -3.41 -27.08
C LYS A 612 50.55 -4.69 -27.93
N THR A 613 50.52 -4.45 -29.23
CA THR A 613 50.83 -5.26 -30.43
C THR A 613 51.47 -6.64 -30.25
N VAL A 614 50.98 -7.63 -31.02
CA VAL A 614 51.81 -8.60 -31.76
C VAL A 614 51.13 -8.95 -33.10
N GLU A 615 51.91 -8.83 -34.18
CA GLU A 615 51.58 -9.13 -35.58
C GLU A 615 51.80 -10.62 -35.94
N ASN A 616 51.18 -11.02 -37.06
CA ASN A 616 51.57 -12.07 -38.03
C ASN A 616 51.64 -13.55 -37.62
N ILE A 617 50.62 -14.33 -38.05
CA ILE A 617 50.83 -15.61 -38.74
C ILE A 617 49.84 -15.71 -39.91
N SER A 618 50.37 -15.73 -41.13
CA SER A 618 49.65 -16.05 -42.36
C SER A 618 49.57 -17.56 -42.57
N SER A 619 48.37 -18.12 -42.76
CA SER A 619 48.21 -19.44 -43.39
C SER A 619 47.05 -19.37 -44.39
N SER A 620 47.37 -19.58 -45.66
CA SER A 620 46.50 -19.54 -46.83
C SER A 620 45.30 -20.48 -46.74
N PHE A 621 44.11 -19.94 -47.03
CA PHE A 621 42.86 -20.71 -47.14
C PHE A 621 42.87 -21.50 -48.47
N ILE A 622 42.76 -22.83 -48.39
CA ILE A 622 42.65 -23.73 -49.54
C ILE A 622 41.17 -24.11 -49.70
N SER A 623 40.64 -24.02 -50.92
CA SER A 623 39.22 -24.30 -51.18
C SER A 623 38.89 -25.79 -51.08
N GLN A 624 37.62 -26.12 -50.77
CA GLN A 624 37.16 -27.52 -50.67
C GLN A 624 37.32 -28.33 -51.97
N PHE A 625 37.36 -27.67 -53.13
CA PHE A 625 37.56 -28.32 -54.42
C PHE A 625 39.01 -28.81 -54.62
N GLU A 626 39.99 -28.06 -54.12
CA GLU A 626 41.42 -28.46 -54.20
C GLU A 626 41.75 -29.62 -53.25
N ARG A 627 41.05 -29.73 -52.11
CA ARG A 627 41.15 -30.91 -51.23
C ARG A 627 40.60 -32.18 -51.90
N TYR A 628 39.55 -32.06 -52.72
CA TYR A 628 38.94 -33.19 -53.38
C TYR A 628 39.88 -33.83 -54.43
N ASN A 629 40.59 -33.02 -55.22
CA ASN A 629 41.56 -33.52 -56.22
C ASN A 629 42.79 -34.21 -55.59
N LEU A 630 43.22 -33.78 -54.41
CA LEU A 630 44.31 -34.45 -53.66
C LEU A 630 43.90 -35.82 -53.09
N THR A 631 42.59 -36.08 -52.96
CA THR A 631 42.07 -37.32 -52.38
C THR A 631 41.92 -38.43 -53.43
N ILE A 632 41.67 -38.10 -54.70
CA ILE A 632 41.58 -39.07 -55.81
C ILE A 632 42.96 -39.62 -56.20
N GLY A 633 44.05 -38.86 -56.00
CA GLY A 633 45.42 -39.32 -56.27
C GLY A 633 45.95 -40.43 -55.36
N ARG A 634 45.22 -40.81 -54.30
CA ARG A 634 45.62 -41.85 -53.32
C ARG A 634 44.97 -43.23 -53.51
N GLN A 635 44.13 -43.42 -54.53
CA GLN A 635 43.44 -44.70 -54.77
C GLN A 635 44.15 -45.67 -55.74
N ASN A 636 45.36 -45.36 -56.23
CA ASN A 636 46.08 -46.24 -57.17
C ASN A 636 47.13 -47.18 -56.56
N ASP A 637 47.26 -47.27 -55.23
CA ASP A 637 48.26 -48.14 -54.57
C ASP A 637 47.64 -49.08 -53.52
N ILE A 638 46.76 -50.02 -53.92
CA ILE A 638 46.44 -51.20 -53.08
C ILE A 638 46.30 -52.44 -53.99
N LYS A 639 47.16 -53.44 -53.76
CA LYS A 639 47.20 -54.74 -54.46
C LYS A 639 45.99 -55.64 -54.12
N PRO A 640 45.56 -56.53 -55.03
CA PRO A 640 44.27 -57.22 -54.93
C PRO A 640 44.40 -58.68 -54.42
N GLU A 641 44.40 -58.94 -53.11
CA GLU A 641 44.32 -60.34 -52.61
C GLU A 641 43.41 -60.62 -51.40
N GLU A 642 42.71 -59.64 -50.81
CA GLU A 642 41.87 -59.90 -49.62
C GLU A 642 40.35 -59.73 -49.80
N ASN A 643 39.87 -59.43 -51.01
CA ASN A 643 38.43 -59.24 -51.26
C ASN A 643 37.63 -60.54 -51.46
N GLY A 644 38.28 -61.71 -51.58
CA GLY A 644 37.61 -62.99 -51.83
C GLY A 644 37.01 -63.67 -50.59
N LYS A 645 37.48 -63.35 -49.38
CA LYS A 645 37.05 -64.07 -48.14
C LYS A 645 35.94 -63.36 -47.36
N ILE A 646 35.63 -62.11 -47.69
CA ILE A 646 34.59 -61.30 -47.02
C ILE A 646 33.23 -61.46 -47.72
N ALA A 647 33.22 -61.65 -49.05
CA ALA A 647 31.98 -61.86 -49.82
C ALA A 647 31.27 -63.19 -49.48
N ASP A 648 32.01 -64.28 -49.26
CA ASP A 648 31.44 -65.59 -48.91
C ASP A 648 30.87 -65.66 -47.48
N LYS A 649 31.37 -64.82 -46.57
CA LYS A 649 30.90 -64.73 -45.17
C LYS A 649 29.59 -63.94 -45.04
N VAL A 650 29.35 -63.01 -45.96
CA VAL A 650 28.12 -62.21 -46.05
C VAL A 650 26.99 -63.01 -46.73
N MET A 651 27.30 -63.79 -47.77
CA MET A 651 26.30 -64.61 -48.48
C MET A 651 25.79 -65.81 -47.66
N LYS A 652 26.58 -66.36 -46.73
CA LYS A 652 26.13 -67.42 -45.80
C LYS A 652 25.23 -66.94 -44.65
N LYS A 653 25.24 -65.64 -44.34
CA LYS A 653 24.38 -65.02 -43.31
C LYS A 653 23.03 -64.51 -43.85
N LEU A 654 22.85 -64.48 -45.18
CA LEU A 654 21.61 -64.06 -45.84
C LEU A 654 20.73 -65.24 -46.31
N LYS A 655 21.08 -66.50 -45.98
CA LYS A 655 20.31 -67.72 -46.31
C LYS A 655 19.95 -68.61 -45.10
N LYS A 656 20.07 -68.09 -43.88
CA LYS A 656 19.43 -68.62 -42.66
C LYS A 656 18.49 -67.55 -42.14
#